data_AF-A0A1Z8KRW0-F1
#
_entry.id   AF-A0A1Z8KRW0-F1
#
_cell.length_a   1.000
_cell.length_b   1.000
_cell.length_c   1.000
_cell.angle_alpha   90.00
_cell.angle_beta   90.00
_cell.angle_gamma   90.00
#
_symmetry.space_group_name_H-M   'P 1'
#
loop_
_entity.id
_entity.type
_entity.pdbx_description
1 polymer ?
#
loop_
_entity_poly.entity_id
_entity_poly.type
_entity_poly.pdbx_seq_one_letter_code
_entity_poly.pdbx_strand_id
1 'polypeptide(L)'
;MGNGLAFLSETVRSETDMTNSDRRAGLFQLGDFRILLVPTDDPLPVGQITITVNKTRLEQPVSLLRLTTRDRRHAALFLFRADCADGDALVVNHATSGVIFDGVLGVDAVCQTASPDDIWQFVAASTDPLRLTRKIIDGLCLYLKGSNSAPVAEFAQALGQRCVRQSVAVDWIMPLGDGAVLCRLKGQAALPVIDAGQITNGADGYQRITRKPLLLNNGRDALIVLDVPMEMLGRSNILFWSSHGAITMTVGRAPVRPLADLPEIVAAAQGEKTALVRFLGHHLVDHVEGISGLGAVLSGLRQQREIINNTLVNLVDGAFLISRLVRLADGAMILFGWCHDHGDSIEDLSWIDAFGKPQSLWSKRQPLAHHGAKGSDDTKFSDRDGFVICFKTPPTCLPFMNEQFLLRIHGGGEVAIKVSSHVANDRKARDLILALPKKTQQISHDLIATSLAPAIRSAHRGVVDNVRVRAVHEFGQMPEKPRCSIIVPLYKNLSFLKPLATALAIDPDLANDEIVFVGDDPDSQDHVFATLEILTAIYGLNARFVCHDDNYGYAPAITTGVDHSKAPTILHLNSDVMPEQHGWLALLLKKLKSRKVAAVGPKLLFANGTLQHARLGFFRDHRGRLYNRTLYKGYARDYPAANKAGKADALTGACLLLDRRAYEAVGGISTDYVVGDFEDTDLCLRLRQAGYDLAYEPKAVLYHFERQSIGQHDLHNFTLAEEYNQWLHQTRWFGEAGIEPLFDKPDAGSGRK
;
A
#
# COMPACT_ATOMS: atom_id res chain seq x y z
N MET A 1 -56.30 -0.76 30.49
CA MET A 1 -57.44 -1.58 30.97
C MET A 1 -57.94 -2.35 29.76
N GLY A 2 -57.96 -3.66 29.64
CA GLY A 2 -57.61 -4.82 30.46
C GLY A 2 -58.21 -6.04 29.74
N ASN A 3 -57.40 -7.09 29.56
CA ASN A 3 -57.67 -8.55 29.47
C ASN A 3 -58.95 -9.10 28.77
N GLY A 4 -58.95 -10.22 28.04
CA GLY A 4 -57.91 -11.20 27.78
C GLY A 4 -58.41 -12.43 26.97
N LEU A 5 -57.43 -13.31 26.67
CA LEU A 5 -57.45 -14.78 26.49
C LEU A 5 -58.54 -15.46 25.62
N ALA A 6 -58.11 -16.09 24.52
CA ALA A 6 -57.96 -17.55 24.37
C ALA A 6 -58.03 -17.95 22.88
N PHE A 7 -57.02 -18.64 22.35
CA PHE A 7 -57.18 -19.66 21.31
C PHE A 7 -55.92 -20.55 21.25
N LEU A 8 -56.08 -21.80 21.67
CA LEU A 8 -55.19 -22.93 21.39
C LEU A 8 -56.06 -24.00 20.73
N SER A 9 -55.70 -24.46 19.52
CA SER A 9 -55.92 -25.84 19.09
C SER A 9 -55.08 -26.17 17.86
N GLU A 10 -54.19 -27.16 18.05
CA GLU A 10 -53.85 -28.24 17.12
C GLU A 10 -53.33 -27.93 15.72
N THR A 11 -52.09 -28.36 15.43
CA THR A 11 -51.82 -29.21 14.25
C THR A 11 -50.54 -30.05 14.41
N VAL A 12 -50.76 -31.36 14.61
CA VAL A 12 -50.04 -32.53 14.03
C VAL A 12 -48.64 -32.92 14.56
N ARG A 13 -48.63 -34.07 15.27
CA ARG A 13 -47.59 -35.11 15.20
C ARG A 13 -48.20 -36.39 14.59
N SER A 14 -47.54 -36.99 13.60
CA SER A 14 -47.45 -38.47 13.44
C SER A 14 -46.30 -38.86 12.48
N GLU A 15 -45.46 -39.77 12.97
CA GLU A 15 -44.31 -40.49 12.37
C GLU A 15 -44.74 -41.36 11.15
N THR A 16 -43.88 -41.83 10.23
CA THR A 16 -42.78 -42.82 10.35
C THR A 16 -42.03 -42.87 8.98
N ASP A 17 -40.73 -43.14 8.81
CA ASP A 17 -39.91 -44.23 9.36
C ASP A 17 -38.42 -43.85 9.36
N MET A 18 -37.71 -44.40 10.37
CA MET A 18 -36.27 -44.28 10.73
C MET A 18 -36.02 -43.42 12.00
N THR A 19 -36.05 -44.11 13.14
CA THR A 19 -35.45 -43.82 14.47
C THR A 19 -35.63 -42.42 15.07
N ASN A 20 -36.73 -42.27 15.82
CA ASN A 20 -37.11 -41.04 16.53
C ASN A 20 -36.23 -40.65 17.74
N SER A 21 -35.06 -41.26 17.90
CA SER A 21 -34.01 -40.82 18.84
C SER A 21 -33.11 -39.70 18.28
N ASP A 22 -33.09 -39.48 16.97
CA ASP A 22 -32.09 -38.62 16.30
C ASP A 22 -32.53 -37.17 16.03
N ARG A 23 -33.76 -36.79 16.41
CA ARG A 23 -34.34 -35.45 16.16
C ARG A 23 -34.54 -34.59 17.41
N ARG A 24 -33.92 -34.94 18.54
CA ARG A 24 -34.05 -34.12 19.75
C ARG A 24 -33.08 -32.94 19.70
N ALA A 25 -33.57 -31.74 20.04
CA ALA A 25 -32.70 -30.61 20.29
C ALA A 25 -31.78 -30.93 21.47
N GLY A 26 -30.48 -30.75 21.30
CA GLY A 26 -29.48 -31.02 22.34
C GLY A 26 -29.08 -29.73 23.02
N LEU A 27 -29.24 -29.63 24.34
CA LEU A 27 -28.69 -28.54 25.13
C LEU A 27 -27.49 -29.04 25.93
N PHE A 28 -26.32 -28.47 25.66
CA PHE A 28 -25.09 -28.84 26.33
C PHE A 28 -24.57 -27.69 27.19
N GLN A 29 -24.08 -28.02 28.39
CA GLN A 29 -23.44 -27.06 29.28
C GLN A 29 -21.92 -27.10 29.12
N LEU A 30 -21.31 -25.93 28.98
CA LEU A 30 -19.86 -25.76 28.93
C LEU A 30 -19.45 -24.57 29.82
N GLY A 31 -19.16 -24.84 31.09
CA GLY A 31 -19.00 -23.78 32.10
C GLY A 31 -20.27 -22.93 32.23
N ASP A 32 -20.14 -21.62 32.12
CA ASP A 32 -21.25 -20.66 32.12
C ASP A 32 -22.00 -20.61 30.78
N PHE A 33 -21.49 -21.30 29.74
CA PHE A 33 -22.09 -21.30 28.42
C PHE A 33 -23.10 -22.43 28.26
N ARG A 34 -24.01 -22.20 27.32
CA ARG A 34 -24.98 -23.17 26.82
C ARG A 34 -24.83 -23.27 25.31
N ILE A 35 -24.76 -24.50 24.80
CA ILE A 35 -24.77 -24.82 23.38
C ILE A 35 -26.10 -25.51 23.09
N LEU A 36 -26.99 -24.83 22.37
CA LEU A 36 -28.24 -25.43 21.90
C LEU A 36 -28.10 -25.82 20.44
N LEU A 37 -28.30 -27.09 20.14
CA LEU A 37 -28.39 -27.63 18.80
C LEU A 37 -29.86 -27.91 18.47
N VAL A 38 -30.39 -27.23 17.46
CA VAL A 38 -31.78 -27.39 17.00
C VAL A 38 -31.77 -27.97 15.58
N PRO A 39 -32.27 -29.19 15.36
CA PRO A 39 -32.54 -29.70 14.02
C PRO A 39 -33.61 -28.84 13.35
N THR A 40 -33.44 -28.50 12.07
CA THR A 40 -34.43 -27.77 11.28
C THR A 40 -34.72 -28.53 9.99
N ASP A 41 -35.98 -28.55 9.56
CA ASP A 41 -36.36 -29.20 8.29
C ASP A 41 -35.92 -28.35 7.07
N ASP A 42 -35.85 -27.02 7.24
CA ASP A 42 -35.43 -26.06 6.22
C ASP A 42 -34.20 -25.22 6.66
N PRO A 43 -33.42 -24.66 5.71
CA PRO A 43 -32.34 -23.75 6.03
C PRO A 43 -32.89 -22.43 6.58
N LEU A 44 -32.48 -22.07 7.81
CA LEU A 44 -32.92 -20.84 8.46
C LEU A 44 -32.57 -19.59 7.62
N PRO A 45 -33.52 -18.65 7.39
CA PRO A 45 -33.26 -17.40 6.67
C PRO A 45 -32.18 -16.53 7.33
N VAL A 46 -31.62 -15.58 6.57
CA VAL A 46 -30.70 -14.57 7.09
C VAL A 46 -31.51 -13.46 7.77
N GLY A 47 -31.38 -13.32 9.09
CA GLY A 47 -32.11 -12.30 9.86
C GLY A 47 -31.80 -12.36 11.35
N GLN A 48 -32.46 -11.50 12.12
CA GLN A 48 -32.23 -11.34 13.56
C GLN A 48 -32.90 -12.47 14.35
N ILE A 49 -32.14 -13.07 15.28
CA ILE A 49 -32.63 -14.11 16.20
C ILE A 49 -32.61 -13.59 17.63
N THR A 50 -33.65 -13.96 18.37
CA THR A 50 -33.80 -13.68 19.79
C THR A 50 -34.01 -14.97 20.56
N ILE A 51 -33.21 -15.16 21.61
CA ILE A 51 -33.33 -16.27 22.56
C ILE A 51 -33.96 -15.72 23.83
N THR A 52 -34.96 -16.40 24.35
CA THR A 52 -35.72 -16.01 25.53
C THR A 52 -35.76 -17.17 26.51
N VAL A 53 -35.41 -16.93 27.77
CA VAL A 53 -35.49 -17.89 28.88
C VAL A 53 -36.53 -17.37 29.87
N ASN A 54 -37.57 -18.16 30.18
CA ASN A 54 -38.69 -17.75 31.05
C ASN A 54 -39.27 -16.36 30.72
N LYS A 55 -39.48 -16.10 29.42
CA LYS A 55 -39.96 -14.80 28.88
C LYS A 55 -38.98 -13.61 29.04
N THR A 56 -37.78 -13.84 29.56
CA THR A 56 -36.70 -12.86 29.61
C THR A 56 -35.82 -12.99 28.38
N ARG A 57 -35.75 -11.93 27.57
CA ARG A 57 -34.90 -11.89 26.37
C ARG A 57 -33.44 -11.82 26.80
N LEU A 58 -32.59 -12.69 26.25
CA LEU A 58 -31.15 -12.58 26.43
C LEU A 58 -30.64 -11.36 25.66
N GLU A 59 -29.97 -10.44 26.34
CA GLU A 59 -29.50 -9.17 25.75
C GLU A 59 -28.35 -9.37 24.74
N GLN A 60 -27.71 -10.55 24.70
CA GLN A 60 -26.57 -10.83 23.82
C GLN A 60 -26.63 -12.26 23.25
N PRO A 61 -27.07 -12.47 21.99
CA PRO A 61 -26.87 -13.75 21.31
C PRO A 61 -25.39 -13.91 20.89
N VAL A 62 -24.76 -15.02 21.28
CA VAL A 62 -23.28 -15.18 21.21
C VAL A 62 -22.80 -15.59 19.81
N SER A 63 -23.51 -16.46 19.08
CA SER A 63 -23.30 -16.73 17.64
C SER A 63 -24.35 -17.72 17.13
N LEU A 64 -24.82 -17.53 15.89
CA LEU A 64 -25.62 -18.51 15.15
C LEU A 64 -24.75 -19.22 14.12
N LEU A 65 -24.68 -20.55 14.20
CA LEU A 65 -24.05 -21.38 13.18
C LEU A 65 -25.12 -22.23 12.50
N ARG A 66 -25.38 -21.92 11.22
CA ARG A 66 -26.24 -22.72 10.35
C ARG A 66 -25.46 -23.92 9.82
N LEU A 67 -26.03 -25.10 9.97
CA LEU A 67 -25.47 -26.39 9.60
C LEU A 67 -26.30 -27.00 8.47
N THR A 68 -25.61 -27.56 7.48
CA THR A 68 -26.22 -28.46 6.50
C THR A 68 -25.39 -29.74 6.49
N THR A 69 -26.03 -30.86 6.80
CA THR A 69 -25.39 -32.19 6.78
C THR A 69 -25.30 -32.75 5.36
N ARG A 70 -24.46 -33.76 5.15
CA ARG A 70 -24.23 -34.37 3.82
C ARG A 70 -25.49 -35.01 3.23
N ASP A 71 -26.42 -35.42 4.07
CA ASP A 71 -27.74 -35.94 3.71
C ASP A 71 -28.82 -34.84 3.62
N ARG A 72 -28.41 -33.57 3.52
CA ARG A 72 -29.28 -32.38 3.37
C ARG A 72 -30.23 -32.10 4.54
N ARG A 73 -29.95 -32.61 5.73
CA ARG A 73 -30.63 -32.14 6.95
C ARG A 73 -30.06 -30.80 7.37
N HIS A 74 -30.90 -29.92 7.90
CA HIS A 74 -30.49 -28.62 8.41
C HIS A 74 -30.46 -28.64 9.94
N ALA A 75 -29.55 -27.87 10.53
CA ALA A 75 -29.54 -27.65 11.97
C ALA A 75 -28.97 -26.27 12.30
N ALA A 76 -29.31 -25.76 13.46
CA ALA A 76 -28.85 -24.49 13.97
C ALA A 76 -28.17 -24.70 15.32
N LEU A 77 -26.91 -24.28 15.43
CA LEU A 77 -26.18 -24.27 16.69
C LEU A 77 -26.17 -22.84 17.23
N PHE A 78 -26.71 -22.69 18.43
CA PHE A 78 -26.75 -21.46 19.19
C PHE A 78 -25.78 -21.58 20.35
N LEU A 79 -24.84 -20.64 20.41
CA LEU A 79 -24.05 -20.42 21.61
C LEU A 79 -24.69 -19.26 22.37
N PHE A 80 -24.82 -19.37 23.69
CA PHE A 80 -25.30 -18.28 24.56
C PHE A 80 -24.86 -18.48 26.02
N ARG A 81 -24.96 -17.41 26.82
CA ARG A 81 -24.78 -17.45 28.27
C ARG A 81 -26.14 -17.26 28.94
N ALA A 82 -26.51 -18.18 29.82
CA ALA A 82 -27.74 -18.07 30.61
C ALA A 82 -27.65 -18.98 31.82
N ASP A 83 -28.11 -18.46 32.97
CA ASP A 83 -28.42 -19.29 34.13
C ASP A 83 -29.76 -19.98 33.89
N CYS A 84 -29.68 -21.16 33.27
CA CYS A 84 -30.83 -22.01 33.01
C CYS A 84 -30.90 -23.12 34.07
N ALA A 85 -32.05 -23.25 34.73
CA ALA A 85 -32.38 -24.37 35.61
C ALA A 85 -33.26 -25.41 34.88
N ASP A 86 -33.28 -26.63 35.40
CA ASP A 86 -34.23 -27.65 34.93
C ASP A 86 -35.67 -27.15 35.17
N GLY A 87 -36.49 -27.17 34.12
CA GLY A 87 -37.87 -26.68 34.12
C GLY A 87 -38.07 -25.30 33.47
N ASP A 88 -37.01 -24.59 33.09
CA ASP A 88 -37.12 -23.28 32.44
C ASP A 88 -37.67 -23.37 31.01
N ALA A 89 -38.52 -22.41 30.60
CA ALA A 89 -39.03 -22.33 29.23
C ALA A 89 -38.04 -21.60 28.33
N LEU A 90 -37.57 -22.27 27.26
CA LEU A 90 -36.63 -21.73 26.28
C LEU A 90 -37.32 -21.55 24.93
N VAL A 91 -37.33 -20.30 24.45
CA VAL A 91 -37.90 -19.95 23.15
C VAL A 91 -36.84 -19.28 22.28
N VAL A 92 -36.62 -19.83 21.08
CA VAL A 92 -35.77 -19.24 20.05
C VAL A 92 -36.67 -18.73 18.92
N ASN A 93 -36.66 -17.43 18.70
CA ASN A 93 -37.48 -16.75 17.71
C ASN A 93 -36.61 -16.11 16.63
N HIS A 94 -37.00 -16.27 15.37
CA HIS A 94 -36.48 -15.50 14.26
C HIS A 94 -37.47 -14.42 13.84
N ALA A 95 -36.98 -13.20 13.63
CA ALA A 95 -37.82 -12.02 13.41
C ALA A 95 -38.78 -12.16 12.22
N THR A 96 -38.42 -12.93 11.19
CA THR A 96 -39.18 -13.03 9.93
C THR A 96 -39.94 -14.36 9.79
N SER A 97 -39.46 -15.44 10.42
CA SER A 97 -40.02 -16.80 10.25
C SER A 97 -40.69 -17.34 11.51
N GLY A 98 -40.74 -16.56 12.59
CA GLY A 98 -41.40 -16.95 13.83
C GLY A 98 -40.56 -17.86 14.72
N VAL A 99 -41.25 -18.67 15.52
CA VAL A 99 -40.66 -19.56 16.54
C VAL A 99 -39.89 -20.69 15.86
N ILE A 100 -38.59 -20.75 16.09
CA ILE A 100 -37.70 -21.82 15.61
C ILE A 100 -37.69 -23.00 16.60
N PHE A 101 -37.73 -22.70 17.89
CA PHE A 101 -37.75 -23.68 18.96
C PHE A 101 -38.56 -23.15 20.14
N ASP A 102 -39.44 -23.99 20.69
CA ASP A 102 -40.19 -23.74 21.91
C ASP A 102 -40.21 -25.04 22.72
N GLY A 103 -39.61 -25.01 23.92
CA GLY A 103 -39.47 -26.18 24.74
C GLY A 103 -39.15 -25.86 26.19
N VAL A 104 -39.33 -26.84 27.06
CA VAL A 104 -39.02 -26.76 28.49
C VAL A 104 -37.76 -27.54 28.79
N LEU A 105 -36.80 -26.90 29.47
CA LEU A 105 -35.53 -27.49 29.87
C LEU A 105 -35.76 -28.65 30.84
N GLY A 106 -35.08 -29.78 30.66
CA GLY A 106 -35.17 -30.95 31.55
C GLY A 106 -36.22 -32.02 31.19
N VAL A 107 -37.21 -31.76 30.32
CA VAL A 107 -38.20 -32.80 29.93
C VAL A 107 -37.87 -33.43 28.56
N ASP A 108 -37.24 -32.68 27.65
CA ASP A 108 -36.84 -33.16 26.31
C ASP A 108 -35.36 -32.90 25.95
N ALA A 109 -34.67 -32.00 26.67
CA ALA A 109 -33.26 -31.69 26.50
C ALA A 109 -32.56 -31.81 27.86
N VAL A 110 -31.85 -32.92 28.07
CA VAL A 110 -31.01 -33.10 29.27
C VAL A 110 -29.83 -32.15 29.15
N CYS A 111 -29.59 -31.31 30.16
CA CYS A 111 -28.39 -30.48 30.23
C CYS A 111 -27.18 -31.39 30.49
N GLN A 112 -26.64 -31.98 29.43
CA GLN A 112 -25.43 -32.81 29.52
C GLN A 112 -24.22 -31.89 29.53
N THR A 113 -23.18 -32.26 30.27
CA THR A 113 -21.88 -31.59 30.13
C THR A 113 -21.39 -31.83 28.71
N ALA A 114 -21.10 -30.75 27.97
CA ALA A 114 -20.68 -30.85 26.58
C ALA A 114 -19.38 -31.67 26.47
N SER A 115 -19.43 -32.85 25.84
CA SER A 115 -18.20 -33.53 25.44
C SER A 115 -17.80 -33.12 24.02
N PRO A 116 -16.50 -33.02 23.71
CA PRO A 116 -16.03 -32.78 22.35
C PRO A 116 -16.52 -33.85 21.37
N ASP A 117 -16.74 -35.08 21.85
CA ASP A 117 -17.25 -36.19 21.04
C ASP A 117 -18.70 -35.96 20.58
N ASP A 118 -19.56 -35.46 21.47
CA ASP A 118 -20.97 -35.20 21.13
C ASP A 118 -21.08 -34.15 20.03
N ILE A 119 -20.36 -33.03 20.17
CA ILE A 119 -20.34 -31.98 19.15
C ILE A 119 -19.63 -32.43 17.87
N TRP A 120 -18.57 -33.25 17.98
CA TRP A 120 -17.86 -33.76 16.81
C TRP A 120 -18.71 -34.68 15.94
N GLN A 121 -19.58 -35.51 16.52
CA GLN A 121 -20.50 -36.37 15.76
C GLN A 121 -21.37 -35.54 14.79
N PHE A 122 -21.89 -34.40 15.25
CA PHE A 122 -22.67 -33.49 14.41
C PHE A 122 -21.80 -32.76 13.38
N VAL A 123 -20.63 -32.27 13.81
CA VAL A 123 -19.70 -31.53 12.95
C VAL A 123 -19.18 -32.42 11.81
N ALA A 124 -18.85 -33.68 12.09
CA ALA A 124 -18.36 -34.65 11.13
C ALA A 124 -19.41 -35.02 10.06
N ALA A 125 -20.71 -34.96 10.40
CA ALA A 125 -21.81 -35.19 9.47
C ALA A 125 -22.09 -33.98 8.54
N SER A 126 -21.48 -32.83 8.78
CA SER A 126 -21.68 -31.61 7.98
C SER A 126 -21.03 -31.66 6.58
N THR A 127 -21.50 -30.79 5.68
CA THR A 127 -20.90 -30.62 4.33
C THR A 127 -19.48 -30.06 4.39
N ASP A 128 -19.15 -29.29 5.43
CA ASP A 128 -17.82 -28.69 5.64
C ASP A 128 -17.43 -28.72 7.13
N PRO A 129 -17.00 -29.89 7.64
CA PRO A 129 -16.65 -30.08 9.06
C PRO A 129 -15.54 -29.14 9.52
N LEU A 130 -14.57 -28.84 8.66
CA LEU A 130 -13.43 -28.00 8.99
C LEU A 130 -13.85 -26.54 9.21
N ARG A 131 -14.58 -25.97 8.25
CA ARG A 131 -15.09 -24.60 8.38
C ARG A 131 -16.03 -24.47 9.56
N LEU A 132 -16.82 -25.50 9.84
CA LEU A 132 -17.74 -25.49 10.95
C LEU A 132 -17.01 -25.56 12.30
N THR A 133 -16.05 -26.47 12.45
CA THR A 133 -15.22 -26.57 13.65
C THR A 133 -14.52 -25.24 13.93
N ARG A 134 -13.94 -24.63 12.89
CA ARG A 134 -13.30 -23.32 12.98
C ARG A 134 -14.27 -22.25 13.46
N LYS A 135 -15.49 -22.20 12.93
CA LYS A 135 -16.51 -21.23 13.36
C LYS A 135 -16.98 -21.42 14.79
N ILE A 136 -17.14 -22.68 15.25
CA ILE A 136 -17.48 -22.99 16.64
C ILE A 136 -16.38 -22.46 17.57
N ILE A 137 -15.12 -22.76 17.24
CA ILE A 137 -13.98 -22.32 18.04
C ILE A 137 -13.83 -20.78 17.98
N ASP A 138 -13.99 -20.14 16.81
CA ASP A 138 -13.95 -18.69 16.67
C ASP A 138 -15.04 -17.99 17.51
N GLY A 139 -16.25 -18.57 17.57
CA GLY A 139 -17.35 -18.08 18.40
C GLY A 139 -17.07 -18.19 19.89
N LEU A 140 -16.50 -19.31 20.34
CA LEU A 140 -16.03 -19.49 21.71
C LEU A 140 -14.89 -18.49 22.04
N CYS A 141 -13.96 -18.25 21.10
CA CYS A 141 -12.82 -17.35 21.28
C CYS A 141 -13.21 -15.87 21.42
N LEU A 142 -14.18 -15.38 20.65
CA LEU A 142 -14.61 -13.97 20.69
C LEU A 142 -15.06 -13.54 22.09
N TYR A 143 -15.61 -14.47 22.88
CA TYR A 143 -16.21 -14.21 24.18
C TYR A 143 -15.30 -14.58 25.37
N LEU A 144 -14.24 -15.38 25.15
CA LEU A 144 -13.23 -15.67 26.17
C LEU A 144 -12.23 -14.52 26.38
N LYS A 145 -12.28 -13.43 25.59
CA LYS A 145 -11.48 -12.22 25.83
C LYS A 145 -11.77 -11.65 27.22
N GLY A 146 -10.91 -11.98 28.20
CA GLY A 146 -10.98 -11.50 29.58
C GLY A 146 -11.65 -12.43 30.59
N SER A 147 -11.93 -13.71 30.28
CA SER A 147 -12.44 -14.69 31.25
C SER A 147 -11.60 -15.97 31.32
N ASN A 148 -11.22 -16.38 32.53
CA ASN A 148 -10.45 -17.61 32.81
C ASN A 148 -11.37 -18.84 32.95
N SER A 149 -11.89 -19.38 31.83
CA SER A 149 -12.65 -20.64 31.84
C SER A 149 -11.83 -21.78 31.23
N ALA A 150 -11.02 -22.44 32.06
CA ALA A 150 -10.24 -23.63 31.67
C ALA A 150 -11.09 -24.74 31.00
N PRO A 151 -12.35 -25.03 31.42
CA PRO A 151 -13.18 -26.04 30.75
C PRO A 151 -13.50 -25.72 29.28
N VAL A 152 -13.72 -24.43 28.96
CA VAL A 152 -13.98 -24.00 27.57
C VAL A 152 -12.69 -24.08 26.74
N ALA A 153 -11.54 -23.75 27.37
CA ALA A 153 -10.21 -23.92 26.81
C ALA A 153 -9.93 -25.38 26.41
N GLU A 154 -10.11 -26.31 27.32
CA GLU A 154 -9.90 -27.73 27.07
C GLU A 154 -10.86 -28.29 26.01
N PHE A 155 -12.13 -27.87 26.04
CA PHE A 155 -13.14 -28.32 25.09
C PHE A 155 -12.80 -27.92 23.64
N ALA A 156 -12.51 -26.65 23.38
CA ALA A 156 -12.21 -26.22 22.02
C ALA A 156 -10.84 -26.74 21.52
N GLN A 157 -9.90 -27.03 22.42
CA GLN A 157 -8.65 -27.72 22.08
C GLN A 157 -8.93 -29.16 21.65
N ALA A 158 -9.69 -29.91 22.44
CA ALA A 158 -10.05 -31.29 22.13
C ALA A 158 -10.89 -31.40 20.84
N LEU A 159 -11.78 -30.45 20.59
CA LEU A 159 -12.56 -30.37 19.35
C LEU A 159 -11.65 -30.05 18.14
N GLY A 160 -10.75 -29.09 18.28
CA GLY A 160 -9.78 -28.73 17.23
C GLY A 160 -8.81 -29.86 16.87
N GLN A 161 -8.42 -30.68 17.85
CA GLN A 161 -7.58 -31.87 17.65
C GLN A 161 -8.21 -32.88 16.66
N ARG A 162 -9.54 -32.94 16.55
CA ARG A 162 -10.24 -33.82 15.59
C ARG A 162 -10.05 -33.38 14.13
N CYS A 163 -9.70 -32.11 13.91
CA CYS A 163 -9.40 -31.58 12.58
C CYS A 163 -7.92 -31.69 12.20
N VAL A 164 -7.04 -32.11 13.12
CA VAL A 164 -5.60 -32.14 12.89
C VAL A 164 -5.25 -33.23 11.88
N ARG A 165 -4.68 -32.84 10.75
CA ARG A 165 -4.20 -33.73 9.69
C ARG A 165 -2.68 -33.89 9.69
N GLN A 166 -1.98 -32.93 10.27
CA GLN A 166 -0.52 -32.90 10.32
C GLN A 166 -0.07 -32.31 11.65
N SER A 167 0.93 -32.93 12.28
CA SER A 167 1.67 -32.34 13.40
C SER A 167 3.02 -31.86 12.87
N VAL A 168 3.39 -30.64 13.21
CA VAL A 168 4.65 -30.02 12.79
C VAL A 168 5.42 -29.62 14.03
N ALA A 169 6.65 -30.13 14.14
CA ALA A 169 7.55 -29.74 15.21
C ALA A 169 8.09 -28.33 14.95
N VAL A 170 8.26 -27.58 16.04
CA VAL A 170 8.99 -26.31 16.00
C VAL A 170 10.48 -26.60 16.00
N ASP A 171 11.19 -26.12 14.97
CA ASP A 171 12.64 -26.30 14.82
C ASP A 171 13.40 -25.44 15.83
N TRP A 172 12.97 -24.17 15.97
CA TRP A 172 13.45 -23.26 17.00
C TRP A 172 12.49 -22.08 17.17
N ILE A 173 12.62 -21.39 18.30
CA ILE A 173 11.91 -20.15 18.61
C ILE A 173 12.91 -19.02 18.92
N MET A 174 12.57 -17.79 18.59
CA MET A 174 13.39 -16.61 18.82
C MET A 174 12.52 -15.48 19.38
N PRO A 175 12.81 -14.95 20.57
CA PRO A 175 12.12 -13.77 21.09
C PRO A 175 12.51 -12.53 20.26
N LEU A 176 11.51 -11.76 19.84
CA LEU A 176 11.71 -10.57 19.00
C LEU A 176 11.66 -9.24 19.78
N GLY A 177 11.19 -9.26 21.03
CA GLY A 177 10.85 -8.05 21.80
C GLY A 177 9.33 -7.78 21.83
N ASP A 178 8.87 -6.89 22.72
CA ASP A 178 7.46 -6.45 22.87
C ASP A 178 6.43 -7.58 23.05
N GLY A 179 6.85 -8.71 23.61
CA GLY A 179 5.97 -9.87 23.81
C GLY A 179 5.65 -10.63 22.52
N ALA A 180 6.48 -10.53 21.47
CA ALA A 180 6.37 -11.33 20.25
C ALA A 180 7.50 -12.37 20.09
N VAL A 181 7.18 -13.48 19.43
CA VAL A 181 8.08 -14.63 19.23
C VAL A 181 8.05 -15.08 17.78
N LEU A 182 9.24 -15.22 17.18
CA LEU A 182 9.43 -15.85 15.87
C LEU A 182 9.63 -17.36 16.04
N CYS A 183 8.80 -18.15 15.38
CA CYS A 183 8.89 -19.60 15.36
C CYS A 183 9.25 -20.07 13.96
N ARG A 184 10.22 -21.00 13.85
CA ARG A 184 10.47 -21.74 12.62
C ARG A 184 9.78 -23.09 12.68
N LEU A 185 8.92 -23.31 11.68
CA LEU A 185 8.37 -24.61 11.35
C LEU A 185 9.22 -25.30 10.31
N LYS A 186 9.49 -26.58 10.54
CA LYS A 186 10.20 -27.44 9.59
C LYS A 186 9.36 -28.67 9.29
N GLY A 187 8.80 -28.71 8.09
CA GLY A 187 7.98 -29.82 7.62
C GLY A 187 8.81 -30.91 6.94
N GLN A 188 8.41 -32.17 7.10
CA GLN A 188 8.92 -33.27 6.25
C GLN A 188 8.32 -33.21 4.82
N ALA A 189 7.20 -32.49 4.66
CA ALA A 189 6.51 -32.23 3.39
C ALA A 189 6.12 -30.74 3.30
N ALA A 190 5.65 -30.30 2.13
CA ALA A 190 5.17 -28.93 1.95
C ALA A 190 4.02 -28.64 2.93
N LEU A 191 4.15 -27.52 3.67
CA LEU A 191 3.14 -27.04 4.60
C LEU A 191 1.96 -26.49 3.79
N PRO A 192 0.71 -26.84 4.16
CA PRO A 192 -0.45 -26.28 3.49
C PRO A 192 -0.59 -24.79 3.83
N VAL A 193 -1.35 -24.05 3.02
CA VAL A 193 -1.59 -22.62 3.24
C VAL A 193 -2.30 -22.44 4.58
N ILE A 194 -1.64 -21.75 5.51
CA ILE A 194 -2.16 -21.45 6.83
C ILE A 194 -2.98 -20.16 6.75
N ASP A 195 -4.27 -20.25 7.05
CA ASP A 195 -5.24 -19.15 6.96
C ASP A 195 -5.38 -18.37 8.27
N ALA A 196 -5.21 -19.05 9.41
CA ALA A 196 -5.25 -18.50 10.76
C ALA A 196 -4.62 -19.49 11.74
N GLY A 197 -4.13 -19.01 12.87
CA GLY A 197 -3.67 -19.86 13.96
C GLY A 197 -4.35 -19.49 15.29
N GLN A 198 -4.42 -20.43 16.21
CA GLN A 198 -5.03 -20.28 17.52
C GLN A 198 -4.13 -20.95 18.57
N ILE A 199 -3.85 -20.24 19.65
CA ILE A 199 -3.06 -20.78 20.77
C ILE A 199 -4.01 -21.39 21.78
N THR A 200 -3.77 -22.66 22.13
CA THR A 200 -4.49 -23.36 23.19
C THR A 200 -3.54 -23.52 24.38
N ASN A 201 -3.64 -22.65 25.37
CA ASN A 201 -3.00 -22.84 26.68
C ASN A 201 -4.12 -23.05 27.72
N GLY A 202 -4.12 -24.20 28.40
CA GLY A 202 -5.21 -24.64 29.28
C GLY A 202 -5.53 -23.72 30.46
N ALA A 203 -4.66 -22.74 30.77
CA ALA A 203 -4.85 -21.79 31.88
C ALA A 203 -5.05 -20.32 31.44
N ASP A 204 -4.41 -19.85 30.35
CA ASP A 204 -4.28 -18.41 30.03
C ASP A 204 -5.02 -17.95 28.76
N GLY A 205 -5.89 -18.80 28.21
CA GLY A 205 -6.88 -18.39 27.20
C GLY A 205 -6.46 -18.46 25.73
N TYR A 206 -7.45 -18.24 24.87
CA TYR A 206 -7.38 -18.33 23.40
C TYR A 206 -6.93 -17.01 22.77
N GLN A 207 -5.94 -17.05 21.87
CA GLN A 207 -5.58 -15.92 21.00
C GLN A 207 -5.53 -16.29 19.53
N ARG A 208 -6.07 -15.41 18.68
CA ARG A 208 -6.08 -15.53 17.21
C ARG A 208 -4.82 -14.93 16.61
N ILE A 209 -4.06 -15.74 15.89
CA ILE A 209 -2.93 -15.33 15.07
C ILE A 209 -3.49 -14.75 13.76
N THR A 210 -3.18 -13.47 13.51
CA THR A 210 -3.76 -12.67 12.40
C THR A 210 -2.87 -12.60 11.16
N ARG A 211 -1.62 -13.06 11.25
CA ARG A 211 -0.62 -12.93 10.19
C ARG A 211 -0.40 -14.23 9.42
N LYS A 212 -0.21 -14.10 8.11
CA LYS A 212 0.15 -15.23 7.24
C LYS A 212 1.61 -15.64 7.48
N PRO A 213 1.92 -16.94 7.61
CA PRO A 213 3.30 -17.42 7.67
C PRO A 213 4.10 -17.06 6.43
N LEU A 214 5.39 -16.80 6.61
CA LEU A 214 6.33 -16.69 5.51
C LEU A 214 6.84 -18.08 5.15
N LEU A 215 6.53 -18.54 3.94
CA LEU A 215 7.00 -19.83 3.44
C LEU A 215 8.45 -19.71 2.96
N LEU A 216 9.26 -20.72 3.30
CA LEU A 216 10.64 -20.86 2.87
C LEU A 216 10.82 -22.23 2.20
N ASN A 217 11.92 -22.40 1.45
CA ASN A 217 12.29 -23.69 0.86
C ASN A 217 11.15 -24.34 0.06
N ASN A 218 10.54 -23.58 -0.86
CA ASN A 218 9.39 -24.00 -1.68
C ASN A 218 8.20 -24.49 -0.85
N GLY A 219 7.97 -23.90 0.33
CA GLY A 219 6.86 -24.20 1.22
C GLY A 219 7.09 -25.38 2.17
N ARG A 220 8.29 -25.95 2.24
CA ARG A 220 8.62 -27.00 3.24
C ARG A 220 8.85 -26.44 4.64
N ASP A 221 9.38 -25.23 4.70
CA ASP A 221 9.64 -24.53 5.96
C ASP A 221 8.72 -23.31 6.03
N ALA A 222 8.39 -22.88 7.24
CA ALA A 222 7.65 -21.63 7.44
C ALA A 222 8.18 -20.87 8.65
N LEU A 223 8.16 -19.55 8.56
CA LEU A 223 8.36 -18.65 9.68
C LEU A 223 7.02 -18.06 10.11
N ILE A 224 6.76 -18.08 11.41
CA ILE A 224 5.53 -17.56 12.00
C ILE A 224 5.89 -16.62 13.13
N VAL A 225 5.27 -15.44 13.14
CA VAL A 225 5.34 -14.54 14.29
C VAL A 225 4.10 -14.74 15.14
N LEU A 226 4.31 -14.94 16.43
CA LEU A 226 3.27 -15.07 17.44
C LEU A 226 3.37 -13.87 18.37
N ASP A 227 2.29 -13.10 18.47
CA ASP A 227 2.19 -11.94 19.37
C ASP A 227 1.81 -12.40 20.80
N VAL A 228 2.59 -13.32 21.36
CA VAL A 228 2.42 -13.81 22.74
C VAL A 228 3.73 -13.83 23.53
N PRO A 229 3.70 -13.52 24.84
CA PRO A 229 4.85 -13.68 25.70
C PRO A 229 5.41 -15.11 25.63
N MET A 230 6.75 -15.24 25.63
CA MET A 230 7.45 -16.53 25.64
C MET A 230 6.97 -17.48 26.76
N GLU A 231 6.59 -16.91 27.91
CA GLU A 231 6.09 -17.64 29.08
C GLU A 231 4.80 -18.42 28.77
N MET A 232 3.94 -17.90 27.87
CA MET A 232 2.69 -18.53 27.44
C MET A 232 2.89 -19.66 26.42
N LEU A 233 4.09 -19.82 25.88
CA LEU A 233 4.42 -20.88 24.92
C LEU A 233 4.85 -22.19 25.60
N GLY A 234 5.09 -22.17 26.91
CA GLY A 234 5.53 -23.32 27.70
C GLY A 234 4.50 -24.45 27.73
N ARG A 235 4.75 -25.52 26.95
CA ARG A 235 3.89 -26.72 26.72
C ARG A 235 2.61 -26.47 25.91
N SER A 236 2.47 -25.30 25.29
CA SER A 236 1.31 -24.96 24.47
C SER A 236 1.31 -25.71 23.14
N ASN A 237 0.12 -26.17 22.73
CA ASN A 237 -0.15 -26.58 21.36
C ASN A 237 -0.80 -25.40 20.62
N ILE A 238 -0.39 -25.18 19.38
CA ILE A 238 -0.94 -24.13 18.53
C ILE A 238 -1.62 -24.80 17.35
N LEU A 239 -2.89 -24.50 17.15
CA LEU A 239 -3.69 -25.04 16.06
C LEU A 239 -3.72 -24.04 14.91
N PHE A 240 -3.20 -24.43 13.75
CA PHE A 240 -3.31 -23.66 12.51
C PHE A 240 -4.39 -24.25 11.62
N TRP A 241 -5.19 -23.40 11.01
CA TRP A 241 -6.24 -23.78 10.08
C TRP A 241 -5.73 -23.65 8.64
N SER A 242 -5.97 -24.67 7.82
CA SER A 242 -5.76 -24.65 6.38
C SER A 242 -7.02 -25.09 5.64
N SER A 243 -7.04 -24.86 4.32
CA SER A 243 -8.10 -25.33 3.42
C SER A 243 -8.26 -26.85 3.37
N HIS A 244 -7.28 -27.63 3.84
CA HIS A 244 -7.27 -29.10 3.78
C HIS A 244 -7.32 -29.78 5.16
N GLY A 245 -7.34 -29.02 6.25
CA GLY A 245 -7.28 -29.55 7.61
C GLY A 245 -6.66 -28.57 8.60
N ALA A 246 -6.62 -28.96 9.87
CA ALA A 246 -5.82 -28.24 10.86
C ALA A 246 -4.41 -28.84 10.94
N ILE A 247 -3.43 -28.00 11.26
CA ILE A 247 -2.07 -28.38 11.62
C ILE A 247 -1.92 -28.10 13.11
N THR A 248 -1.36 -29.03 13.87
CA THR A 248 -0.93 -28.72 15.23
C THR A 248 0.56 -28.49 15.28
N MET A 249 0.96 -27.41 15.94
CA MET A 249 2.34 -27.07 16.25
C MET A 249 2.54 -27.28 17.75
N THR A 250 3.43 -28.19 18.10
CA THR A 250 3.82 -28.42 19.48
C THR A 250 5.10 -27.63 19.74
N VAL A 251 5.02 -26.63 20.61
CA VAL A 251 6.16 -25.74 20.91
C VAL A 251 7.16 -26.39 21.89
N GLY A 252 6.72 -27.42 22.62
CA GLY A 252 7.46 -28.04 23.72
C GLY A 252 8.89 -28.50 23.36
N ARG A 253 9.87 -28.02 24.14
CA ARG A 253 11.34 -28.26 24.05
C ARG A 253 12.04 -27.72 22.80
N ALA A 254 11.39 -26.88 21.99
CA ALA A 254 12.08 -26.23 20.88
C ALA A 254 13.24 -25.36 21.40
N PRO A 255 14.44 -25.43 20.81
CA PRO A 255 15.57 -24.61 21.21
C PRO A 255 15.26 -23.13 21.00
N VAL A 256 15.59 -22.32 22.01
CA VAL A 256 15.49 -20.86 21.95
C VAL A 256 16.77 -20.32 21.31
N ARG A 257 16.65 -19.63 20.18
CA ARG A 257 17.74 -18.89 19.55
C ARG A 257 17.77 -17.45 20.03
N PRO A 258 18.96 -16.89 20.33
CA PRO A 258 19.08 -15.47 20.65
C PRO A 258 18.84 -14.62 19.40
N LEU A 259 18.36 -13.39 19.59
CA LEU A 259 18.13 -12.45 18.50
C LEU A 259 19.38 -12.17 17.65
N ALA A 260 20.57 -12.33 18.25
CA ALA A 260 21.86 -12.21 17.57
C ALA A 260 22.06 -13.18 16.40
N ASP A 261 21.34 -14.31 16.35
CA ASP A 261 21.40 -15.30 15.26
C ASP A 261 20.63 -14.85 14.00
N LEU A 262 19.88 -13.75 14.07
CA LEU A 262 19.00 -13.30 13.00
C LEU A 262 19.71 -13.08 11.64
N PRO A 263 20.94 -12.50 11.58
CA PRO A 263 21.68 -12.36 10.32
C PRO A 263 21.90 -13.67 9.59
N GLU A 264 22.19 -14.75 10.31
CA GLU A 264 22.40 -16.06 9.72
C GLU A 264 21.12 -16.61 9.10
N ILE A 265 19.98 -16.40 9.77
CA ILE A 265 18.66 -16.78 9.28
C ILE A 265 18.31 -15.98 8.01
N VAL A 266 18.60 -14.68 8.00
CA VAL A 266 18.40 -13.83 6.82
C VAL A 266 19.33 -14.23 5.68
N ALA A 267 20.59 -14.55 5.96
CA ALA A 267 21.55 -15.01 4.97
C ALA A 267 21.11 -16.32 4.32
N ALA A 268 20.51 -17.23 5.11
CA ALA A 268 20.01 -18.53 4.66
C ALA A 268 18.72 -18.46 3.82
N ALA A 269 17.96 -17.35 3.88
CA ALA A 269 16.70 -17.16 3.14
C ALA A 269 16.91 -16.78 1.67
N GLN A 270 17.75 -17.53 0.93
CA GLN A 270 18.11 -17.27 -0.47
C GLN A 270 16.85 -17.02 -1.34
N GLY A 271 16.76 -15.85 -1.97
CA GLY A 271 15.61 -15.41 -2.80
C GLY A 271 14.47 -14.72 -2.04
N GLU A 272 14.31 -14.98 -0.73
CA GLU A 272 13.20 -14.48 0.10
C GLU A 272 13.63 -13.42 1.13
N LYS A 273 14.90 -12.96 1.08
CA LYS A 273 15.47 -12.00 2.03
C LYS A 273 14.62 -10.74 2.23
N THR A 274 14.16 -10.15 1.13
CA THR A 274 13.31 -8.94 1.16
C THR A 274 11.96 -9.22 1.80
N ALA A 275 11.37 -10.38 1.53
CA ALA A 275 10.09 -10.79 2.13
C ALA A 275 10.25 -11.07 3.62
N LEU A 276 11.34 -11.72 4.03
CA LEU A 276 11.69 -11.97 5.42
C LEU A 276 11.92 -10.68 6.23
N VAL A 277 12.69 -9.75 5.68
CA VAL A 277 12.93 -8.48 6.37
C VAL A 277 11.65 -7.66 6.49
N ARG A 278 10.81 -7.64 5.45
CA ARG A 278 9.47 -7.02 5.51
C ARG A 278 8.57 -7.71 6.54
N PHE A 279 8.62 -9.03 6.60
CA PHE A 279 7.83 -9.86 7.52
C PHE A 279 8.18 -9.57 8.99
N LEU A 280 9.46 -9.39 9.31
CA LEU A 280 9.95 -9.14 10.67
C LEU A 280 9.99 -7.65 11.06
N GLY A 281 9.90 -6.75 10.08
CA GLY A 281 10.11 -5.32 10.26
C GLY A 281 9.24 -4.64 11.32
N HIS A 282 8.08 -5.21 11.67
CA HIS A 282 7.22 -4.68 12.71
C HIS A 282 7.73 -4.87 14.15
N HIS A 283 8.59 -5.87 14.40
CA HIS A 283 9.00 -6.27 15.76
C HIS A 283 10.46 -5.95 16.08
N LEU A 284 11.29 -5.79 15.05
CA LEU A 284 12.75 -5.67 15.21
C LEU A 284 13.27 -4.23 15.28
N VAL A 285 12.40 -3.22 15.14
CA VAL A 285 12.78 -1.81 14.96
C VAL A 285 13.43 -1.17 16.20
N ASP A 286 13.18 -1.74 17.39
CA ASP A 286 13.66 -1.18 18.67
C ASP A 286 14.92 -1.88 19.23
N HIS A 287 15.31 -3.05 18.67
CA HIS A 287 16.42 -3.88 19.18
C HIS A 287 17.70 -3.82 18.31
N VAL A 288 17.89 -2.71 17.57
CA VAL A 288 18.79 -2.61 16.39
C VAL A 288 20.26 -2.31 16.71
N GLU A 289 20.61 -1.98 17.96
CA GLU A 289 22.02 -1.73 18.32
C GLU A 289 22.82 -3.05 18.36
N GLY A 290 23.35 -3.47 17.20
CA GLY A 290 24.36 -4.54 17.13
C GLY A 290 24.30 -5.47 15.93
N ILE A 291 23.26 -5.41 15.09
CA ILE A 291 23.10 -6.38 13.99
C ILE A 291 23.65 -5.81 12.67
N SER A 292 24.96 -5.96 12.44
CA SER A 292 25.64 -5.53 11.22
C SER A 292 25.12 -6.27 9.96
N GLY A 293 24.71 -5.55 8.91
CA GLY A 293 24.30 -6.10 7.61
C GLY A 293 22.81 -5.95 7.24
N LEU A 294 21.95 -5.57 8.20
CA LEU A 294 20.52 -5.28 7.98
C LEU A 294 20.17 -3.79 8.05
N GLY A 295 21.19 -2.94 8.28
CA GLY A 295 21.05 -1.53 8.61
C GLY A 295 20.23 -0.72 7.61
N ALA A 296 20.43 -0.90 6.30
CA ALA A 296 19.76 -0.11 5.26
C ALA A 296 18.25 -0.43 5.11
N VAL A 297 17.86 -1.70 5.27
CA VAL A 297 16.45 -2.11 5.13
C VAL A 297 15.69 -1.88 6.43
N LEU A 298 16.33 -2.11 7.58
CA LEU A 298 15.76 -1.78 8.91
C LEU A 298 15.73 -0.27 9.15
N SER A 299 16.66 0.52 8.60
CA SER A 299 16.56 1.98 8.60
C SER A 299 15.38 2.46 7.74
N GLY A 300 15.09 1.78 6.63
CA GLY A 300 13.89 2.01 5.81
C GLY A 300 12.59 1.66 6.53
N LEU A 301 12.58 0.60 7.34
CA LEU A 301 11.45 0.21 8.19
C LEU A 301 11.29 1.11 9.44
N ARG A 302 12.41 1.56 10.05
CA ARG A 302 12.42 2.68 11.01
C ARG A 302 11.86 3.93 10.36
N GLN A 303 12.26 4.24 9.13
CA GLN A 303 11.72 5.34 8.33
C GLN A 303 10.20 5.20 8.21
N GLN A 304 9.69 4.03 7.84
CA GLN A 304 8.26 3.75 7.70
C GLN A 304 7.48 3.74 9.02
N ARG A 305 8.12 3.41 10.15
CA ARG A 305 7.49 3.46 11.49
C ARG A 305 7.55 4.88 12.08
N GLU A 306 8.66 5.61 11.88
CA GLU A 306 8.80 7.05 12.17
C GLU A 306 7.79 7.87 11.35
N ILE A 307 7.55 7.49 10.07
CA ILE A 307 6.50 8.03 9.18
C ILE A 307 5.10 8.02 9.83
N ILE A 308 4.88 7.24 10.91
CA ILE A 308 3.61 7.01 11.61
C ILE A 308 3.77 7.20 13.14
N ASN A 309 4.48 8.23 13.61
CA ASN A 309 4.33 8.65 15.01
C ASN A 309 3.05 9.48 15.18
N ASN A 310 1.94 8.75 15.25
CA ASN A 310 0.61 9.25 15.52
C ASN A 310 0.46 9.55 17.02
N THR A 311 0.57 10.82 17.45
CA THR A 311 0.20 11.21 18.84
C THR A 311 -1.31 11.44 18.92
N LEU A 312 -2.06 10.40 19.32
CA LEU A 312 -3.51 10.46 19.48
C LEU A 312 -3.88 11.11 20.81
N VAL A 313 -4.74 12.12 20.75
CA VAL A 313 -5.34 12.80 21.89
C VAL A 313 -6.85 12.58 21.82
N ASN A 314 -7.40 11.93 22.85
CA ASN A 314 -8.85 11.80 22.99
C ASN A 314 -9.37 13.01 23.76
N LEU A 315 -10.16 13.83 23.08
CA LEU A 315 -11.01 14.85 23.68
C LEU A 315 -12.30 14.16 24.15
N VAL A 316 -12.97 14.73 25.15
CA VAL A 316 -14.26 14.22 25.62
C VAL A 316 -15.22 14.21 24.42
N ASP A 317 -15.65 13.02 23.98
CA ASP A 317 -16.50 12.75 22.80
C ASP A 317 -15.88 12.94 21.39
N GLY A 318 -14.55 13.07 21.24
CA GLY A 318 -13.92 13.09 19.92
C GLY A 318 -12.38 12.94 19.90
N ALA A 319 -11.81 12.54 18.76
CA ALA A 319 -10.37 12.26 18.64
C ALA A 319 -9.62 13.32 17.83
N PHE A 320 -8.43 13.72 18.30
CA PHE A 320 -7.49 14.62 17.63
C PHE A 320 -6.15 13.90 17.42
N LEU A 321 -5.60 13.97 16.22
CA LEU A 321 -4.33 13.34 15.87
C LEU A 321 -3.44 14.27 15.05
N ILE A 322 -2.18 14.41 15.48
CA ILE A 322 -1.10 14.82 14.58
C ILE A 322 -0.49 13.54 14.03
N SER A 323 -0.64 13.33 12.73
CA SER A 323 -0.19 12.11 12.05
C SER A 323 1.23 12.24 11.52
N ARG A 324 1.66 13.46 11.18
CA ARG A 324 3.00 13.71 10.64
C ARG A 324 3.45 15.15 10.84
N LEU A 325 4.72 15.31 11.16
CA LEU A 325 5.39 16.62 11.25
C LEU A 325 6.75 16.53 10.54
N VAL A 326 6.94 17.37 9.52
CA VAL A 326 8.16 17.40 8.70
C VAL A 326 8.80 18.77 8.84
N ARG A 327 10.10 18.79 9.17
CA ARG A 327 10.92 20.00 9.21
C ARG A 327 11.70 20.12 7.90
N LEU A 328 11.76 21.32 7.36
CA LEU A 328 12.45 21.66 6.11
C LEU A 328 13.77 22.38 6.41
N ALA A 329 14.73 22.29 5.48
CA ALA A 329 16.04 22.93 5.64
C ALA A 329 15.98 24.45 5.77
N ASP A 330 14.98 25.11 5.17
CA ASP A 330 14.75 26.55 5.29
C ASP A 330 14.10 26.98 6.62
N GLY A 331 13.93 26.04 7.57
CA GLY A 331 13.31 26.28 8.88
C GLY A 331 11.78 26.29 8.86
N ALA A 332 11.14 26.04 7.72
CA ALA A 332 9.71 25.80 7.67
C ALA A 332 9.35 24.40 8.21
N MET A 333 8.11 24.25 8.65
CA MET A 333 7.52 23.01 9.12
C MET A 333 6.17 22.81 8.47
N ILE A 334 5.88 21.57 8.13
CA ILE A 334 4.57 21.15 7.64
C ILE A 334 4.01 20.03 8.52
N LEU A 335 2.79 20.26 8.99
CA LEU A 335 2.07 19.40 9.90
C LEU A 335 0.85 18.83 9.19
N PHE A 336 0.64 17.53 9.36
CA PHE A 336 -0.54 16.79 8.92
C PHE A 336 -1.25 16.23 10.15
N GLY A 337 -2.56 16.36 10.18
CA GLY A 337 -3.38 15.85 11.26
C GLY A 337 -4.81 15.54 10.82
N TRP A 338 -5.59 15.00 11.75
CA TRP A 338 -7.04 14.92 11.63
C TRP A 338 -7.70 15.16 12.98
N CYS A 339 -8.88 15.73 12.96
CA CYS A 339 -9.68 15.94 14.14
C CYS A 339 -11.14 15.54 13.89
N HIS A 340 -11.78 15.09 14.96
CA HIS A 340 -13.21 14.91 15.06
C HIS A 340 -13.72 15.94 16.07
N ASP A 341 -13.98 17.15 15.58
CA ASP A 341 -14.37 18.29 16.42
C ASP A 341 -15.88 18.56 16.32
N HIS A 342 -16.66 17.68 16.92
CA HIS A 342 -18.11 17.87 17.02
C HIS A 342 -18.43 19.04 17.95
N GLY A 343 -18.69 20.22 17.35
CA GLY A 343 -19.13 21.40 18.08
C GLY A 343 -18.14 22.57 18.12
N ASP A 344 -17.08 22.55 17.30
CA ASP A 344 -16.05 23.60 17.25
C ASP A 344 -15.44 23.85 18.64
N SER A 345 -15.04 22.75 19.29
CA SER A 345 -14.48 22.73 20.64
C SER A 345 -13.01 23.13 20.67
N ILE A 346 -12.29 23.07 19.54
CA ILE A 346 -10.88 23.45 19.48
C ILE A 346 -10.74 24.97 19.29
N GLU A 347 -10.30 25.66 20.34
CA GLU A 347 -10.05 27.11 20.32
C GLU A 347 -8.74 27.42 19.58
N ASP A 348 -7.66 26.70 19.91
CA ASP A 348 -6.35 26.93 19.32
C ASP A 348 -5.47 25.68 19.34
N LEU A 349 -4.54 25.63 18.40
CA LEU A 349 -3.41 24.72 18.36
C LEU A 349 -2.17 25.60 18.23
N SER A 350 -1.40 25.70 19.30
CA SER A 350 -0.18 26.50 19.36
C SER A 350 1.05 25.61 19.28
N TRP A 351 2.05 25.96 18.48
CA TRP A 351 3.40 25.39 18.60
C TRP A 351 4.18 26.16 19.67
N ILE A 352 4.87 25.45 20.56
CA ILE A 352 5.67 26.04 21.62
C ILE A 352 7.11 26.15 21.14
N ASP A 353 7.63 27.38 21.07
CA ASP A 353 9.02 27.61 20.63
C ASP A 353 10.06 27.24 21.70
N ALA A 354 11.34 27.37 21.34
CA ALA A 354 12.47 27.05 22.21
C ALA A 354 12.48 27.82 23.55
N PHE A 355 11.77 28.94 23.63
CA PHE A 355 11.66 29.80 24.81
C PHE A 355 10.36 29.57 25.59
N GLY A 356 9.56 28.58 25.20
CA GLY A 356 8.28 28.27 25.83
C GLY A 356 7.14 29.20 25.39
N LYS A 357 7.32 30.02 24.34
CA LYS A 357 6.29 30.93 23.88
C LYS A 357 5.36 30.24 22.88
N PRO A 358 4.02 30.25 23.11
CA PRO A 358 3.07 29.66 22.19
C PRO A 358 2.89 30.53 20.94
N GLN A 359 2.85 29.86 19.78
CA GLN A 359 2.54 30.45 18.48
C GLN A 359 1.29 29.78 17.91
N SER A 360 0.17 30.52 17.85
CA SER A 360 -1.10 30.01 17.33
C SER A 360 -1.00 29.63 15.85
N LEU A 361 -1.50 28.43 15.53
CA LEU A 361 -1.47 27.83 14.20
C LEU A 361 -2.86 27.47 13.66
N TRP A 362 -3.88 27.38 14.52
CA TRP A 362 -5.18 26.80 14.14
C TRP A 362 -5.92 27.55 13.04
N SER A 363 -5.72 28.87 12.97
CA SER A 363 -6.25 29.75 11.92
C SER A 363 -5.59 29.55 10.55
N LYS A 364 -4.42 28.90 10.49
CA LYS A 364 -3.68 28.62 9.25
C LYS A 364 -4.02 27.26 8.65
N ARG A 365 -4.88 26.47 9.30
CA ARG A 365 -5.24 25.12 8.85
C ARG A 365 -5.95 25.17 7.50
N GLN A 366 -5.55 24.27 6.61
CA GLN A 366 -6.25 24.01 5.37
C GLN A 366 -6.90 22.63 5.45
N PRO A 367 -8.17 22.48 5.03
CA PRO A 367 -8.87 21.21 5.10
C PRO A 367 -8.25 20.19 4.14
N LEU A 368 -8.13 18.95 4.61
CA LEU A 368 -7.62 17.79 3.88
C LEU A 368 -8.59 16.63 4.09
N ALA A 369 -9.31 16.22 3.04
CA ALA A 369 -10.22 15.08 3.15
C ALA A 369 -9.45 13.80 3.56
N HIS A 370 -9.98 13.06 4.55
CA HIS A 370 -9.37 11.81 5.04
C HIS A 370 -10.33 10.64 4.89
N HIS A 371 -9.87 9.53 4.28
CA HIS A 371 -10.59 8.26 4.25
C HIS A 371 -9.76 7.17 4.92
N GLY A 372 -10.18 6.69 6.09
CA GLY A 372 -9.50 5.57 6.75
C GLY A 372 -9.95 5.20 8.17
N ALA A 373 -11.10 4.56 8.31
CA ALA A 373 -11.26 3.42 9.20
C ALA A 373 -12.38 2.53 8.64
N LYS A 374 -12.02 1.34 8.12
CA LYS A 374 -13.02 0.31 7.78
C LYS A 374 -13.59 -0.24 9.08
N GLY A 375 -14.75 0.26 9.48
CA GLY A 375 -15.57 -0.29 10.56
C GLY A 375 -17.02 0.13 10.35
N SER A 376 -17.88 -0.87 10.10
CA SER A 376 -19.35 -0.88 10.13
C SER A 376 -20.14 0.16 9.32
N ASP A 377 -20.95 -0.39 8.41
CA ASP A 377 -22.19 0.12 7.82
C ASP A 377 -22.19 1.38 6.94
N ASP A 378 -22.89 1.19 5.82
CA ASP A 378 -23.22 2.17 4.80
C ASP A 378 -24.04 3.35 5.34
N THR A 379 -23.88 4.51 4.71
CA THR A 379 -24.65 5.76 4.82
C THR A 379 -24.37 6.67 6.02
N LYS A 380 -23.25 7.41 5.97
CA LYS A 380 -23.10 8.83 6.40
C LYS A 380 -21.66 9.31 6.14
N PHE A 381 -21.49 10.22 5.20
CA PHE A 381 -20.28 11.04 5.09
C PHE A 381 -20.42 12.24 6.03
N SER A 382 -19.90 12.13 7.25
CA SER A 382 -19.48 13.19 8.19
C SER A 382 -18.90 12.40 9.38
N ASP A 383 -17.66 12.54 9.85
CA ASP A 383 -17.04 13.71 10.46
C ASP A 383 -15.56 13.38 10.74
N ARG A 384 -14.64 13.51 9.79
CA ARG A 384 -13.20 13.50 10.10
C ARG A 384 -12.53 14.53 9.20
N ASP A 385 -12.29 15.71 9.77
CA ASP A 385 -11.63 16.80 9.06
C ASP A 385 -10.11 16.62 9.22
N GLY A 386 -9.49 16.06 8.18
CA GLY A 386 -8.04 16.15 8.07
C GLY A 386 -7.63 17.60 7.86
N PHE A 387 -6.42 17.96 8.27
CA PHE A 387 -5.88 19.29 8.07
C PHE A 387 -4.39 19.28 7.79
N VAL A 388 -3.94 20.32 7.08
CA VAL A 388 -2.54 20.65 6.85
C VAL A 388 -2.26 22.05 7.36
N ILE A 389 -1.13 22.22 8.05
CA ILE A 389 -0.62 23.52 8.46
C ILE A 389 0.84 23.63 8.01
N CYS A 390 1.16 24.67 7.25
CA CYS A 390 2.53 25.05 6.94
C CYS A 390 2.89 26.34 7.69
N PHE A 391 4.02 26.35 8.41
CA PHE A 391 4.46 27.49 9.20
C PHE A 391 5.99 27.58 9.27
N LYS A 392 6.53 28.77 9.58
CA LYS A 392 7.98 28.98 9.71
C LYS A 392 8.39 29.04 11.17
N THR A 393 9.52 28.43 11.50
CA THR A 393 10.15 28.59 12.82
C THR A 393 11.18 29.71 12.80
N PRO A 394 11.35 30.48 13.89
CA PRO A 394 12.40 31.48 13.99
C PRO A 394 13.80 30.86 13.82
N PRO A 395 14.76 31.53 13.15
CA PRO A 395 16.10 30.99 12.90
C PRO A 395 16.88 30.58 14.15
N THR A 396 16.53 31.14 15.30
CA THR A 396 17.20 30.91 16.60
C THR A 396 16.74 29.65 17.33
N CYS A 397 15.74 28.92 16.80
CA CYS A 397 15.26 27.69 17.43
C CYS A 397 16.17 26.52 17.05
N LEU A 398 16.87 25.93 18.03
CA LEU A 398 17.60 24.68 17.85
C LEU A 398 16.63 23.55 17.47
N PRO A 399 17.05 22.59 16.62
CA PRO A 399 16.20 21.46 16.28
C PRO A 399 15.97 20.59 17.51
N PHE A 400 14.72 20.52 17.98
CA PHE A 400 14.31 19.57 19.01
C PHE A 400 13.78 18.31 18.34
N MET A 401 14.22 17.13 18.82
CA MET A 401 13.66 15.85 18.37
C MET A 401 12.17 15.71 18.75
N ASN A 402 11.70 16.46 19.75
CA ASN A 402 10.32 16.47 20.22
C ASN A 402 9.78 17.90 20.24
N GLU A 403 8.93 18.21 19.28
CA GLU A 403 8.19 19.47 19.21
C GLU A 403 7.03 19.42 20.20
N GLN A 404 6.75 20.57 20.82
CA GLN A 404 5.63 20.71 21.74
C GLN A 404 4.54 21.53 21.10
N PHE A 405 3.32 21.02 21.18
CA PHE A 405 2.11 21.73 20.80
C PHE A 405 1.19 21.83 22.01
N LEU A 406 0.43 22.92 22.08
CA LEU A 406 -0.58 23.15 23.09
C LEU A 406 -1.92 23.25 22.38
N LEU A 407 -2.79 22.26 22.62
CA LEU A 407 -4.16 22.26 22.17
C LEU A 407 -5.03 22.90 23.25
N ARG A 408 -5.71 23.99 22.91
CA ARG A 408 -6.69 24.65 23.78
C ARG A 408 -8.09 24.30 23.33
N ILE A 409 -8.94 23.92 24.28
CA ILE A 409 -10.36 23.69 24.06
C ILE A 409 -11.20 24.79 24.71
N HIS A 410 -12.31 25.14 24.05
CA HIS A 410 -13.29 26.06 24.59
C HIS A 410 -13.77 25.59 25.97
N GLY A 411 -13.65 26.45 26.97
CA GLY A 411 -13.87 26.10 28.38
C GLY A 411 -12.59 26.03 29.23
N GLY A 412 -11.42 26.32 28.65
CA GLY A 412 -10.16 26.54 29.38
C GLY A 412 -9.31 25.29 29.61
N GLY A 413 -9.65 24.17 28.97
CA GLY A 413 -8.81 22.98 28.99
C GLY A 413 -7.59 23.15 28.09
N GLU A 414 -6.41 22.78 28.57
CA GLU A 414 -5.17 22.78 27.79
C GLU A 414 -4.55 21.39 27.79
N VAL A 415 -4.15 20.91 26.62
CA VAL A 415 -3.49 19.61 26.44
C VAL A 415 -2.16 19.81 25.72
N ALA A 416 -1.07 19.46 26.39
CA ALA A 416 0.27 19.44 25.79
C ALA A 416 0.46 18.18 24.94
N ILE A 417 0.76 18.36 23.66
CA ILE A 417 1.00 17.30 22.69
C ILE A 417 2.49 17.32 22.33
N LYS A 418 3.17 16.20 22.54
CA LYS A 418 4.55 16.01 22.09
C LYS A 418 4.54 15.24 20.79
N VAL A 419 5.18 15.80 19.77
CA VAL A 419 5.28 15.20 18.44
C VAL A 419 6.74 15.19 18.05
N SER A 420 7.27 14.02 17.71
CA SER A 420 8.62 13.95 17.19
C SER A 420 8.66 14.54 15.77
N SER A 421 9.51 15.53 15.55
CA SER A 421 9.72 16.07 14.20
C SER A 421 10.73 15.20 13.46
N HIS A 422 10.49 14.99 12.17
CA HIS A 422 11.48 14.35 11.32
C HIS A 422 12.55 15.37 10.97
N VAL A 423 13.75 15.23 11.55
CA VAL A 423 14.97 15.86 11.02
C VAL A 423 15.45 14.97 9.87
N ALA A 424 14.83 15.18 8.72
CA ALA A 424 15.11 14.45 7.49
C ALA A 424 16.07 15.25 6.62
N ASN A 425 16.90 14.57 5.81
CA ASN A 425 17.51 15.24 4.67
C ASN A 425 16.41 15.69 3.69
N ASP A 426 16.72 16.64 2.82
CA ASP A 426 15.75 17.27 1.92
C ASP A 426 14.95 16.26 1.07
N ARG A 427 15.59 15.16 0.66
CA ARG A 427 14.94 14.06 -0.06
C ARG A 427 13.88 13.38 0.79
N LYS A 428 14.25 12.90 1.99
CA LYS A 428 13.29 12.25 2.90
C LYS A 428 12.17 13.24 3.28
N ALA A 429 12.46 14.53 3.47
CA ALA A 429 11.43 15.54 3.73
C ALA A 429 10.44 15.68 2.55
N ARG A 430 10.94 15.79 1.32
CA ARG A 430 10.12 15.83 0.10
C ARG A 430 9.25 14.58 -0.02
N ASP A 431 9.86 13.41 0.13
CA ASP A 431 9.22 12.12 -0.03
C ASP A 431 8.11 11.91 1.01
N LEU A 432 8.34 12.36 2.25
CA LEU A 432 7.33 12.40 3.31
C LEU A 432 6.14 13.29 2.98
N ILE A 433 6.35 14.44 2.33
CA ILE A 433 5.25 15.32 1.93
C ILE A 433 4.47 14.72 0.76
N LEU A 434 5.17 14.10 -0.19
CA LEU A 434 4.55 13.52 -1.38
C LEU A 434 3.76 12.23 -1.09
N ALA A 435 4.15 11.45 -0.06
CA ALA A 435 3.52 10.17 0.30
C ALA A 435 2.07 10.25 0.83
N LEU A 436 1.35 11.35 0.61
CA LEU A 436 -0.07 11.46 0.94
C LEU A 436 -0.92 10.63 -0.05
N PRO A 437 -1.85 9.76 0.42
CA PRO A 437 -2.57 8.84 -0.47
C PRO A 437 -3.55 9.54 -1.43
N LYS A 438 -3.39 9.34 -2.75
CA LYS A 438 -4.25 9.87 -3.83
C LYS A 438 -5.73 9.46 -3.72
N LYS A 439 -6.04 8.31 -3.11
CA LYS A 439 -7.43 7.86 -2.89
C LYS A 439 -8.20 8.67 -1.84
N THR A 440 -7.52 9.57 -1.11
CA THR A 440 -8.15 10.35 -0.04
C THR A 440 -8.63 11.74 -0.45
N GLN A 441 -8.50 12.17 -1.71
CA GLN A 441 -8.32 13.60 -1.95
C GLN A 441 -9.16 14.20 -3.10
N GLN A 442 -10.10 15.08 -2.74
CA GLN A 442 -10.28 16.32 -3.48
C GLN A 442 -9.25 17.32 -2.91
N ILE A 443 -8.01 17.30 -3.42
CA ILE A 443 -7.06 18.37 -3.10
C ILE A 443 -7.50 19.63 -3.85
N SER A 444 -7.76 20.72 -3.12
CA SER A 444 -8.07 22.00 -3.74
C SER A 444 -6.80 22.68 -4.26
N HIS A 445 -6.96 23.50 -5.30
CA HIS A 445 -5.88 24.34 -5.83
C HIS A 445 -5.27 25.23 -4.73
N ASP A 446 -6.10 25.79 -3.85
CA ASP A 446 -5.66 26.69 -2.78
C ASP A 446 -4.85 25.96 -1.70
N LEU A 447 -5.21 24.73 -1.36
CA LEU A 447 -4.41 23.89 -0.46
C LEU A 447 -3.01 23.65 -1.03
N ILE A 448 -2.92 23.34 -2.35
CA ILE A 448 -1.62 23.20 -3.01
C ILE A 448 -0.86 24.52 -2.94
N ALA A 449 -1.47 25.61 -3.41
CA ALA A 449 -0.79 26.89 -3.54
C ALA A 449 -0.27 27.46 -2.20
N THR A 450 -1.06 27.34 -1.14
CA THR A 450 -0.77 28.00 0.15
C THR A 450 0.06 27.15 1.10
N SER A 451 -0.13 25.83 1.10
CA SER A 451 0.44 24.95 2.14
C SER A 451 1.42 23.94 1.57
N LEU A 452 1.03 23.20 0.53
CA LEU A 452 1.84 22.08 0.03
C LEU A 452 2.97 22.55 -0.88
N ALA A 453 2.70 23.44 -1.85
CA ALA A 453 3.69 23.87 -2.82
C ALA A 453 4.91 24.57 -2.21
N PRO A 454 4.78 25.50 -1.22
CA PRO A 454 5.95 26.07 -0.56
C PRO A 454 6.82 25.01 0.12
N ALA A 455 6.19 24.02 0.79
CA ALA A 455 6.89 22.96 1.48
C ALA A 455 7.59 21.99 0.51
N ILE A 456 6.89 21.56 -0.55
CA ILE A 456 7.43 20.70 -1.60
C ILE A 456 8.60 21.39 -2.30
N ARG A 457 8.46 22.67 -2.67
CA ARG A 457 9.53 23.44 -3.32
C ARG A 457 10.76 23.58 -2.44
N SER A 458 10.58 23.92 -1.17
CA SER A 458 11.69 24.04 -0.21
C SER A 458 12.46 22.72 -0.11
N ALA A 459 11.75 21.61 0.15
CA ALA A 459 12.37 20.28 0.23
C ALA A 459 12.99 19.85 -1.10
N HIS A 460 12.30 20.06 -2.23
CA HIS A 460 12.79 19.63 -3.53
C HIS A 460 14.01 20.41 -3.98
N ARG A 461 14.05 21.71 -3.74
CA ARG A 461 15.20 22.55 -4.07
C ARG A 461 16.45 22.09 -3.33
N GLY A 462 16.33 21.74 -2.06
CA GLY A 462 17.44 21.16 -1.30
C GLY A 462 18.00 19.86 -1.91
N VAL A 463 17.14 19.05 -2.56
CA VAL A 463 17.59 17.88 -3.33
C VAL A 463 18.33 18.27 -4.60
N VAL A 464 17.74 19.16 -5.40
CA VAL A 464 18.28 19.56 -6.72
C VAL A 464 19.57 20.38 -6.60
N ASP A 465 19.64 21.31 -5.65
CA ASP A 465 20.82 22.17 -5.44
C ASP A 465 22.03 21.36 -4.91
N ASN A 466 21.82 20.12 -4.46
CA ASN A 466 22.84 19.23 -3.90
C ASN A 466 23.03 17.94 -4.71
N VAL A 467 22.76 17.97 -6.03
CA VAL A 467 23.08 16.85 -6.93
C VAL A 467 24.59 16.56 -6.89
N ARG A 468 24.95 15.30 -6.68
CA ARG A 468 26.35 14.86 -6.62
C ARG A 468 26.58 13.66 -7.52
N VAL A 469 27.62 13.79 -8.34
CA VAL A 469 28.16 12.69 -9.15
C VAL A 469 29.22 11.98 -8.32
N ARG A 470 28.92 10.72 -7.97
CA ARG A 470 29.82 9.83 -7.23
C ARG A 470 30.98 9.33 -8.09
N ALA A 471 30.69 8.98 -9.34
CA ALA A 471 31.66 8.39 -10.25
C ALA A 471 31.26 8.61 -11.71
N VAL A 472 32.25 8.62 -12.59
CA VAL A 472 32.07 8.62 -14.04
C VAL A 472 32.95 7.52 -14.62
N HIS A 473 32.36 6.64 -15.41
CA HIS A 473 33.05 5.55 -16.09
C HIS A 473 32.90 5.70 -17.60
N GLU A 474 33.96 5.42 -18.34
CA GLU A 474 33.94 5.38 -19.81
C GLU A 474 34.22 3.96 -20.28
N PHE A 475 33.43 3.52 -21.26
CA PHE A 475 33.53 2.20 -21.87
C PHE A 475 33.74 2.36 -23.38
N GLY A 476 34.67 1.60 -23.94
CA GLY A 476 35.02 1.66 -25.35
C GLY A 476 35.83 2.92 -25.70
N GLN A 477 35.77 3.33 -26.97
CA GLN A 477 36.43 4.54 -27.46
C GLN A 477 35.38 5.62 -27.73
N MET A 478 35.35 6.64 -26.87
CA MET A 478 34.40 7.74 -27.03
C MET A 478 34.66 8.52 -28.34
N PRO A 479 33.61 8.85 -29.12
CA PRO A 479 33.77 9.63 -30.35
C PRO A 479 34.26 11.04 -30.03
N GLU A 480 35.22 11.55 -30.83
CA GLU A 480 35.77 12.91 -30.63
C GLU A 480 34.77 14.02 -30.97
N LYS A 481 33.95 13.81 -32.01
CA LYS A 481 32.99 14.79 -32.54
C LYS A 481 31.62 14.14 -32.76
N PRO A 482 30.92 13.76 -31.68
CA PRO A 482 29.64 13.10 -31.80
C PRO A 482 28.61 14.00 -32.48
N ARG A 483 27.71 13.43 -33.29
CA ARG A 483 26.60 14.21 -33.90
C ARG A 483 25.49 14.42 -32.87
N CYS A 484 25.26 13.40 -32.04
CA CYS A 484 24.27 13.37 -30.97
C CYS A 484 24.82 12.74 -29.69
N SER A 485 24.40 13.28 -28.55
CA SER A 485 24.58 12.70 -27.22
C SER A 485 23.25 12.10 -26.78
N ILE A 486 23.19 10.77 -26.68
CA ILE A 486 22.00 10.02 -26.26
C ILE A 486 22.03 9.87 -24.75
N ILE A 487 21.14 10.57 -24.04
CA ILE A 487 21.09 10.61 -22.59
C ILE A 487 20.01 9.65 -22.08
N VAL A 488 20.43 8.63 -21.34
CA VAL A 488 19.57 7.54 -20.84
C VAL A 488 19.60 7.49 -19.31
N PRO A 489 18.59 8.04 -18.62
CA PRO A 489 18.48 7.91 -17.17
C PRO A 489 18.07 6.47 -16.80
N LEU A 490 18.66 5.95 -15.72
CA LEU A 490 18.45 4.60 -15.20
C LEU A 490 17.99 4.66 -13.75
N TYR A 491 16.85 4.03 -13.45
CA TYR A 491 16.30 3.94 -12.10
C TYR A 491 15.49 2.65 -11.91
N LYS A 492 15.84 1.86 -10.88
CA LYS A 492 15.22 0.60 -10.42
C LYS A 492 15.05 -0.53 -11.45
N ASN A 493 14.36 -0.28 -12.57
CA ASN A 493 14.08 -1.31 -13.57
C ASN A 493 15.16 -1.38 -14.65
N LEU A 494 16.13 -2.26 -14.43
CA LEU A 494 17.25 -2.48 -15.36
C LEU A 494 16.99 -3.56 -16.41
N SER A 495 15.77 -4.12 -16.47
CA SER A 495 15.44 -5.20 -17.42
C SER A 495 15.62 -4.79 -18.88
N PHE A 496 15.52 -3.49 -19.18
CA PHE A 496 15.70 -2.93 -20.52
C PHE A 496 17.12 -2.47 -20.82
N LEU A 497 18.04 -2.44 -19.84
CA LEU A 497 19.40 -1.97 -20.04
C LEU A 497 20.12 -2.77 -21.13
N LYS A 498 20.13 -4.10 -21.00
CA LYS A 498 20.78 -5.00 -21.96
C LYS A 498 20.22 -4.87 -23.38
N PRO A 499 18.90 -5.04 -23.61
CA PRO A 499 18.37 -4.95 -24.96
C PRO A 499 18.56 -3.56 -25.57
N LEU A 500 18.43 -2.48 -24.79
CA LEU A 500 18.64 -1.11 -25.29
C LEU A 500 20.11 -0.89 -25.67
N ALA A 501 21.03 -1.19 -24.77
CA ALA A 501 22.46 -1.01 -25.03
C ALA A 501 22.94 -1.87 -26.21
N THR A 502 22.44 -3.11 -26.37
CA THR A 502 22.70 -3.92 -27.56
C THR A 502 22.13 -3.27 -28.82
N ALA A 503 20.86 -2.83 -28.81
CA ALA A 503 20.23 -2.20 -29.97
C ALA A 503 20.96 -0.93 -30.41
N LEU A 504 21.46 -0.13 -29.46
CA LEU A 504 22.26 1.05 -29.76
C LEU A 504 23.66 0.70 -30.29
N ALA A 505 24.31 -0.33 -29.74
CA ALA A 505 25.65 -0.75 -30.17
C ALA A 505 25.70 -1.30 -31.59
N ILE A 506 24.65 -2.02 -32.03
CA ILE A 506 24.62 -2.70 -33.34
C ILE A 506 24.07 -1.81 -34.47
N ASP A 507 23.57 -0.62 -34.18
CA ASP A 507 23.09 0.31 -35.20
C ASP A 507 24.28 1.07 -35.81
N PRO A 508 24.64 0.83 -37.09
CA PRO A 508 25.77 1.49 -37.72
C PRO A 508 25.59 3.00 -37.88
N ASP A 509 24.35 3.53 -37.84
CA ASP A 509 24.13 4.98 -37.84
C ASP A 509 24.67 5.62 -36.55
N LEU A 510 24.71 4.89 -35.44
CA LEU A 510 25.14 5.39 -34.13
C LEU A 510 26.65 5.28 -33.88
N ALA A 511 27.43 4.76 -34.84
CA ALA A 511 28.87 4.53 -34.67
C ALA A 511 29.67 5.79 -34.31
N ASN A 512 29.18 6.97 -34.69
CA ASN A 512 29.79 8.27 -34.40
C ASN A 512 29.00 9.07 -33.34
N ASP A 513 28.08 8.46 -32.60
CA ASP A 513 27.29 9.12 -31.58
C ASP A 513 27.71 8.62 -30.19
N GLU A 514 27.53 9.44 -29.16
CA GLU A 514 27.87 9.05 -27.78
C GLU A 514 26.62 8.69 -26.99
N ILE A 515 26.75 7.69 -26.11
CA ILE A 515 25.66 7.27 -25.22
C ILE A 515 26.10 7.58 -23.79
N VAL A 516 25.24 8.27 -23.04
CA VAL A 516 25.48 8.63 -21.64
C VAL A 516 24.36 8.03 -20.81
N PHE A 517 24.68 6.95 -20.09
CA PHE A 517 23.81 6.38 -19.08
C PHE A 517 23.98 7.15 -17.77
N VAL A 518 22.88 7.48 -17.09
CA VAL A 518 22.91 8.18 -15.80
C VAL A 518 22.22 7.32 -14.75
N GLY A 519 22.98 6.79 -13.79
CA GLY A 519 22.49 5.92 -12.72
C GLY A 519 21.99 6.73 -11.53
N ASP A 520 20.67 6.86 -11.41
CA ASP A 520 19.97 7.63 -10.37
C ASP A 520 19.49 6.74 -9.20
N ASP A 521 20.09 5.55 -9.07
CA ASP A 521 19.85 4.59 -7.99
C ASP A 521 21.17 3.95 -7.55
N PRO A 522 21.76 4.40 -6.42
CA PRO A 522 23.06 3.92 -5.94
C PRO A 522 23.14 2.40 -5.76
N ASP A 523 22.04 1.76 -5.37
CA ASP A 523 21.99 0.32 -5.09
C ASP A 523 22.13 -0.53 -6.36
N SER A 524 21.92 0.08 -7.53
CA SER A 524 21.91 -0.61 -8.83
C SER A 524 23.19 -0.42 -9.64
N GLN A 525 24.07 0.49 -9.23
CA GLN A 525 25.19 0.98 -10.05
C GLN A 525 26.23 -0.09 -10.37
N ASP A 526 26.59 -0.95 -9.42
CA ASP A 526 27.54 -2.06 -9.65
C ASP A 526 27.03 -3.02 -10.73
N HIS A 527 25.71 -3.29 -10.76
CA HIS A 527 25.10 -4.14 -11.77
C HIS A 527 25.11 -3.48 -13.15
N VAL A 528 24.84 -2.17 -13.23
CA VAL A 528 24.91 -1.39 -14.47
C VAL A 528 26.33 -1.40 -15.01
N PHE A 529 27.32 -1.09 -14.16
CA PHE A 529 28.74 -1.06 -14.54
C PHE A 529 29.17 -2.40 -15.16
N ALA A 530 28.96 -3.51 -14.45
CA ALA A 530 29.35 -4.83 -14.92
C ALA A 530 28.62 -5.22 -16.22
N THR A 531 27.36 -4.81 -16.37
CA THR A 531 26.59 -5.05 -17.59
C THR A 531 27.17 -4.28 -18.79
N LEU A 532 27.48 -2.99 -18.61
CA LEU A 532 28.06 -2.17 -19.67
C LEU A 532 29.45 -2.65 -20.07
N GLU A 533 30.28 -3.07 -19.12
CA GLU A 533 31.61 -3.66 -19.38
C GLU A 533 31.51 -4.87 -20.31
N ILE A 534 30.60 -5.81 -20.00
CA ILE A 534 30.36 -7.00 -20.82
C ILE A 534 29.85 -6.61 -22.22
N LEU A 535 28.90 -5.69 -22.32
CA LEU A 535 28.32 -5.29 -23.60
C LEU A 535 29.32 -4.54 -24.48
N THR A 536 30.21 -3.74 -23.89
CA THR A 536 31.33 -3.14 -24.60
C THR A 536 32.29 -4.20 -25.14
N ALA A 537 32.64 -5.21 -24.34
CA ALA A 537 33.53 -6.28 -24.79
C ALA A 537 32.94 -7.12 -25.95
N ILE A 538 31.62 -7.34 -25.96
CA ILE A 538 30.94 -8.19 -26.96
C ILE A 538 30.54 -7.39 -28.21
N TYR A 539 30.00 -6.19 -28.04
CA TYR A 539 29.37 -5.42 -29.11
C TYR A 539 30.12 -4.14 -29.50
N GLY A 540 31.23 -3.80 -28.82
CA GLY A 540 31.97 -2.57 -29.10
C GLY A 540 31.21 -1.30 -28.73
N LEU A 541 30.31 -1.38 -27.74
CA LEU A 541 29.54 -0.25 -27.25
C LEU A 541 30.46 0.86 -26.71
N ASN A 542 30.31 2.07 -27.25
CA ASN A 542 30.94 3.29 -26.74
C ASN A 542 29.94 4.02 -25.84
N ALA A 543 30.20 4.05 -24.55
CA ALA A 543 29.28 4.64 -23.58
C ALA A 543 30.00 5.28 -22.40
N ARG A 544 29.35 6.31 -21.83
CA ARG A 544 29.69 6.90 -20.54
C ARG A 544 28.63 6.52 -19.52
N PHE A 545 29.03 6.18 -18.31
CA PHE A 545 28.13 5.94 -17.19
C PHE A 545 28.42 6.92 -16.07
N VAL A 546 27.45 7.78 -15.76
CA VAL A 546 27.52 8.79 -14.71
C VAL A 546 26.67 8.34 -13.53
N CYS A 547 27.28 8.25 -12.35
CA CYS A 547 26.66 7.68 -11.16
C CYS A 547 26.31 8.79 -10.16
N HIS A 548 25.04 8.94 -9.79
CA HIS A 548 24.66 9.77 -8.66
C HIS A 548 24.94 9.09 -7.32
N ASP A 549 25.11 9.84 -6.23
CA ASP A 549 25.21 9.23 -4.88
C ASP A 549 23.85 9.03 -4.20
N ASP A 550 22.77 9.57 -4.77
CA ASP A 550 21.37 9.38 -4.35
C ASP A 550 20.42 9.47 -5.56
N ASN A 551 19.11 9.27 -5.33
CA ASN A 551 18.06 9.49 -6.32
C ASN A 551 17.61 10.96 -6.30
N TYR A 552 17.90 11.66 -7.40
CA TYR A 552 17.55 13.05 -7.60
C TYR A 552 16.31 13.24 -8.49
N GLY A 553 15.96 12.24 -9.29
CA GLY A 553 14.82 12.22 -10.20
C GLY A 553 15.21 12.43 -11.66
N TYR A 554 14.21 12.34 -12.54
CA TYR A 554 14.41 12.34 -13.98
C TYR A 554 15.10 13.61 -14.51
N ALA A 555 14.61 14.80 -14.16
CA ALA A 555 15.16 16.06 -14.69
C ALA A 555 16.63 16.30 -14.25
N PRO A 556 17.03 16.08 -12.98
CA PRO A 556 18.44 16.10 -12.59
C PRO A 556 19.31 15.06 -13.31
N ALA A 557 18.81 13.84 -13.52
CA ALA A 557 19.54 12.80 -14.26
C ALA A 557 19.78 13.20 -15.73
N ILE A 558 18.77 13.76 -16.40
CA ILE A 558 18.92 14.30 -17.75
C ILE A 558 19.93 15.44 -17.78
N THR A 559 19.81 16.41 -16.87
CA THR A 559 20.73 17.57 -16.78
C THR A 559 22.18 17.12 -16.61
N THR A 560 22.42 16.22 -15.66
CA THR A 560 23.74 15.65 -15.40
C THR A 560 24.28 14.93 -16.64
N GLY A 561 23.45 14.16 -17.34
CA GLY A 561 23.87 13.51 -18.58
C GLY A 561 24.25 14.50 -19.67
N VAL A 562 23.51 15.60 -19.80
CA VAL A 562 23.81 16.69 -20.74
C VAL A 562 25.12 17.38 -20.40
N ASP A 563 25.38 17.65 -19.12
CA ASP A 563 26.62 18.27 -18.63
C ASP A 563 27.85 17.39 -18.89
N HIS A 564 27.66 16.07 -18.83
CA HIS A 564 28.68 15.07 -19.14
C HIS A 564 28.69 14.63 -20.61
N SER A 565 28.25 15.49 -21.54
CA SER A 565 28.19 15.16 -22.97
C SER A 565 28.67 16.33 -23.85
N LYS A 566 29.03 16.04 -25.11
CA LYS A 566 29.80 16.95 -25.99
C LYS A 566 29.14 17.26 -27.34
N ALA A 567 28.15 16.48 -27.77
CA ALA A 567 27.58 16.63 -29.10
C ALA A 567 26.77 17.94 -29.22
N PRO A 568 26.67 18.54 -30.43
CA PRO A 568 25.82 19.72 -30.66
C PRO A 568 24.32 19.41 -30.60
N THR A 569 23.95 18.14 -30.55
CA THR A 569 22.56 17.67 -30.47
C THR A 569 22.40 16.76 -29.26
N ILE A 570 21.33 16.92 -28.51
CA ILE A 570 21.00 16.11 -27.33
C ILE A 570 19.79 15.24 -27.66
N LEU A 571 19.78 13.98 -27.27
CA LEU A 571 18.60 13.13 -27.31
C LEU A 571 18.26 12.68 -25.89
N HIS A 572 17.12 13.11 -25.36
CA HIS A 572 16.55 12.46 -24.17
C HIS A 572 15.95 11.13 -24.62
N LEU A 573 16.33 10.02 -23.99
CA LEU A 573 15.80 8.70 -24.32
C LEU A 573 15.54 7.91 -23.04
N ASN A 574 14.29 7.55 -22.79
CA ASN A 574 13.96 6.69 -21.66
C ASN A 574 14.56 5.29 -21.83
N SER A 575 14.92 4.66 -20.71
CA SER A 575 15.56 3.34 -20.69
C SER A 575 14.68 2.20 -21.23
N ASP A 576 13.37 2.41 -21.33
CA ASP A 576 12.36 1.46 -21.82
C ASP A 576 11.81 1.84 -23.22
N VAL A 577 12.55 2.65 -23.98
CA VAL A 577 12.25 2.98 -25.38
C VAL A 577 13.20 2.24 -26.31
N MET A 578 12.65 1.53 -27.29
CA MET A 578 13.38 0.68 -28.22
C MET A 578 13.10 1.07 -29.67
N PRO A 579 14.14 1.27 -30.52
CA PRO A 579 13.92 1.53 -31.95
C PRO A 579 13.35 0.31 -32.68
N GLU A 580 12.42 0.54 -33.62
CA GLU A 580 11.90 -0.53 -34.48
C GLU A 580 12.93 -0.96 -35.54
N GLN A 581 13.71 -0.01 -36.05
CA GLN A 581 14.68 -0.23 -37.13
C GLN A 581 15.91 0.67 -36.95
N HIS A 582 17.03 0.27 -37.56
CA HIS A 582 18.25 1.08 -37.63
C HIS A 582 18.04 2.39 -38.42
N GLY A 583 18.87 3.40 -38.16
CA GLY A 583 18.84 4.68 -38.87
C GLY A 583 17.67 5.60 -38.47
N TRP A 584 16.98 5.27 -37.38
CA TRP A 584 15.92 6.10 -36.78
C TRP A 584 16.46 7.47 -36.33
N LEU A 585 17.69 7.53 -35.81
CA LEU A 585 18.31 8.78 -35.37
C LEU A 585 18.62 9.70 -36.55
N ALA A 586 19.15 9.17 -37.66
CA ALA A 586 19.38 9.95 -38.88
C ALA A 586 18.11 10.66 -39.39
N LEU A 587 16.93 10.03 -39.26
CA LEU A 587 15.65 10.65 -39.63
C LEU A 587 15.34 11.87 -38.75
N LEU A 588 15.54 11.73 -37.43
CA LEU A 588 15.35 12.83 -36.47
C LEU A 588 16.37 13.96 -36.70
N LEU A 589 17.66 13.62 -36.84
CA LEU A 589 18.73 14.58 -37.12
C LEU A 589 18.48 15.35 -38.42
N LYS A 590 18.03 14.65 -39.48
CA LYS A 590 17.68 15.30 -40.75
C LYS A 590 16.57 16.32 -40.58
N LYS A 591 15.57 16.04 -39.73
CA LYS A 591 14.47 16.96 -39.44
C LYS A 591 14.92 18.17 -38.64
N LEU A 592 15.84 17.99 -37.69
CA LEU A 592 16.37 19.06 -36.84
C LEU A 592 17.23 20.08 -37.61
N LYS A 593 17.87 19.70 -38.72
CA LYS A 593 18.72 20.61 -39.53
C LYS A 593 18.04 21.91 -40.02
N SER A 594 16.71 22.01 -39.96
CA SER A 594 16.00 23.25 -40.26
C SER A 594 16.32 24.30 -39.19
N ARG A 595 16.84 25.49 -39.60
CA ARG A 595 17.29 26.55 -38.67
C ARG A 595 16.27 27.03 -37.63
N LYS A 596 14.98 26.78 -37.84
CA LYS A 596 13.92 27.16 -36.89
C LYS A 596 13.54 26.03 -35.92
N VAL A 597 13.91 24.79 -36.19
CA VAL A 597 13.46 23.63 -35.41
C VAL A 597 14.43 23.38 -34.27
N ALA A 598 13.97 23.50 -33.03
CA ALA A 598 14.79 23.23 -31.84
C ALA A 598 14.59 21.83 -31.27
N ALA A 599 13.45 21.19 -31.56
CA ALA A 599 13.18 19.84 -31.08
C ALA A 599 12.45 18.97 -32.10
N VAL A 600 12.74 17.67 -32.08
CA VAL A 600 12.09 16.66 -32.93
C VAL A 600 11.69 15.43 -32.10
N GLY A 601 10.44 15.00 -32.22
CA GLY A 601 9.93 13.77 -31.61
C GLY A 601 9.59 12.71 -32.65
N PRO A 602 9.78 11.42 -32.33
CA PRO A 602 9.42 10.29 -33.18
C PRO A 602 7.96 9.87 -32.96
N LYS A 603 7.52 8.87 -33.74
CA LYS A 603 6.32 8.08 -33.40
C LYS A 603 6.67 7.04 -32.34
N LEU A 604 5.91 7.03 -31.24
CA LEU A 604 6.00 5.98 -30.23
C LEU A 604 4.80 5.04 -30.29
N LEU A 605 5.08 3.75 -30.21
CA LEU A 605 4.10 2.67 -30.17
C LEU A 605 4.12 1.99 -28.80
N PHE A 606 2.96 1.50 -28.38
CA PHE A 606 2.86 0.51 -27.33
C PHE A 606 3.38 -0.85 -27.80
N ALA A 607 3.67 -1.76 -26.85
CA ALA A 607 4.11 -3.12 -27.15
C ALA A 607 3.14 -3.90 -28.07
N ASN A 608 1.84 -3.59 -28.03
CA ASN A 608 0.83 -4.18 -28.90
C ASN A 608 0.76 -3.53 -30.31
N GLY A 609 1.67 -2.61 -30.63
CA GLY A 609 1.73 -1.93 -31.93
C GLY A 609 0.72 -0.80 -32.11
N THR A 610 -0.08 -0.46 -31.09
CA THR A 610 -0.97 0.73 -31.14
C THR A 610 -0.20 2.01 -30.88
N LEU A 611 -0.72 3.15 -31.35
CA LEU A 611 -0.10 4.46 -31.14
C LEU A 611 -0.08 4.81 -29.66
N GLN A 612 1.10 5.13 -29.15
CA GLN A 612 1.25 5.72 -27.83
C GLN A 612 1.48 7.23 -27.93
N HIS A 613 2.35 7.66 -28.86
CA HIS A 613 2.64 9.06 -29.11
C HIS A 613 2.83 9.39 -30.58
N ALA A 614 2.18 10.48 -31.00
CA ALA A 614 2.47 11.19 -32.24
C ALA A 614 2.87 12.64 -31.93
N ARG A 615 2.00 13.39 -31.26
CA ARG A 615 2.24 14.76 -30.78
C ARG A 615 1.44 14.99 -29.52
N LEU A 616 1.79 15.99 -28.72
CA LEU A 616 0.94 16.50 -27.64
C LEU A 616 0.14 17.71 -28.13
N GLY A 617 -1.15 17.70 -27.84
CA GLY A 617 -2.04 18.86 -28.00
C GLY A 617 -2.52 19.36 -26.64
N PHE A 618 -2.94 20.63 -26.59
CA PHE A 618 -3.45 21.26 -25.38
C PHE A 618 -4.97 21.45 -25.45
N PHE A 619 -5.67 21.05 -24.40
CA PHE A 619 -7.13 21.02 -24.34
C PHE A 619 -7.63 21.67 -23.05
N ARG A 620 -8.82 22.26 -23.08
CA ARG A 620 -9.53 22.70 -21.87
C ARG A 620 -10.57 21.68 -21.45
N ASP A 621 -10.63 21.38 -20.16
CA ASP A 621 -11.72 20.62 -19.57
C ASP A 621 -12.96 21.51 -19.34
N HIS A 622 -14.05 20.87 -18.89
CA HIS A 622 -15.33 21.53 -18.60
C HIS A 622 -15.26 22.59 -17.48
N ARG A 623 -14.17 22.64 -16.71
CA ARG A 623 -13.91 23.64 -15.66
C ARG A 623 -12.92 24.72 -16.13
N GLY A 624 -12.60 24.74 -17.42
CA GLY A 624 -11.63 25.66 -18.02
C GLY A 624 -10.17 25.31 -17.76
N ARG A 625 -9.88 24.20 -17.05
CA ARG A 625 -8.52 23.76 -16.74
C ARG A 625 -7.86 23.20 -17.98
N LEU A 626 -6.66 23.67 -18.26
CA LEU A 626 -5.90 23.23 -19.42
C LEU A 626 -5.08 21.99 -19.08
N TYR A 627 -5.07 21.02 -19.99
CA TYR A 627 -4.28 19.79 -19.88
C TYR A 627 -3.68 19.42 -21.24
N ASN A 628 -2.51 18.80 -21.24
CA ASN A 628 -1.91 18.22 -22.43
C ASN A 628 -2.43 16.78 -22.62
N ARG A 629 -2.66 16.39 -23.87
CA ARG A 629 -3.03 15.01 -24.22
C ARG A 629 -2.29 14.58 -25.46
N THR A 630 -1.85 13.33 -25.45
CA THR A 630 -1.25 12.72 -26.62
C THR A 630 -2.30 12.47 -27.70
N LEU A 631 -2.07 13.04 -28.88
CA LEU A 631 -2.94 12.89 -30.04
C LEU A 631 -2.89 11.44 -30.56
N TYR A 632 -4.05 10.90 -30.92
CA TYR A 632 -4.24 9.55 -31.49
C TYR A 632 -3.77 8.40 -30.59
N LYS A 633 -3.58 8.60 -29.29
CA LYS A 633 -3.25 7.53 -28.34
C LYS A 633 -4.30 6.41 -28.39
N GLY A 634 -3.86 5.17 -28.56
CA GLY A 634 -4.69 3.96 -28.69
C GLY A 634 -5.18 3.66 -30.11
N TYR A 635 -4.95 4.54 -31.09
CA TYR A 635 -5.33 4.29 -32.49
C TYR A 635 -4.35 3.31 -33.15
N ALA A 636 -4.72 2.78 -34.32
CA ALA A 636 -3.85 1.94 -35.14
C ALA A 636 -2.60 2.70 -35.62
N ARG A 637 -1.45 2.03 -35.72
CA ARG A 637 -0.16 2.66 -36.10
C ARG A 637 -0.16 3.33 -37.47
N ASP A 638 -0.98 2.84 -38.38
CA ASP A 638 -1.16 3.31 -39.75
C ASP A 638 -2.24 4.39 -39.88
N TYR A 639 -2.81 4.86 -38.76
CA TYR A 639 -3.81 5.92 -38.77
C TYR A 639 -3.29 7.14 -39.57
N PRO A 640 -3.97 7.57 -40.67
CA PRO A 640 -3.37 8.49 -41.63
C PRO A 640 -2.93 9.83 -41.04
N ALA A 641 -3.68 10.37 -40.07
CA ALA A 641 -3.33 11.66 -39.46
C ALA A 641 -2.07 11.57 -38.58
N ALA A 642 -1.85 10.44 -37.89
CA ALA A 642 -0.67 10.18 -37.09
C ALA A 642 0.60 9.93 -37.94
N ASN A 643 0.44 9.71 -39.25
CA ASN A 643 1.54 9.44 -40.18
C ASN A 643 1.97 10.67 -41.00
N LYS A 644 1.47 11.86 -40.66
CA LYS A 644 1.88 13.13 -41.27
C LYS A 644 3.03 13.75 -40.48
N ALA A 645 4.17 13.98 -41.12
CA ALA A 645 5.25 14.79 -40.55
C ALA A 645 4.82 16.26 -40.49
N GLY A 646 5.27 17.02 -39.49
CA GLY A 646 4.86 18.43 -39.38
C GLY A 646 5.28 19.09 -38.08
N LYS A 647 4.80 20.33 -37.88
CA LYS A 647 5.00 21.05 -36.62
C LYS A 647 4.25 20.37 -35.47
N ALA A 648 4.79 20.43 -34.27
CA ALA A 648 4.18 19.92 -33.06
C ALA A 648 4.02 21.03 -32.02
N ASP A 649 2.96 20.94 -31.22
CA ASP A 649 2.76 21.91 -30.14
C ASP A 649 3.61 21.61 -28.91
N ALA A 650 3.71 20.32 -28.59
CA ALA A 650 4.64 19.77 -27.62
C ALA A 650 4.96 18.32 -28.00
N LEU A 651 6.04 17.80 -27.42
CA LEU A 651 6.59 16.47 -27.65
C LEU A 651 6.89 15.81 -26.30
N THR A 652 7.00 14.48 -26.27
CA THR A 652 7.29 13.76 -25.03
C THR A 652 8.78 13.57 -24.81
N GLY A 653 9.21 13.64 -23.54
CA GLY A 653 10.58 13.38 -23.10
C GLY A 653 11.01 11.92 -23.23
N ALA A 654 10.09 10.99 -23.52
CA ALA A 654 10.43 9.58 -23.72
C ALA A 654 11.44 9.38 -24.87
N CYS A 655 11.33 10.18 -25.93
CA CYS A 655 12.34 10.29 -26.98
C CYS A 655 12.25 11.68 -27.60
N LEU A 656 13.19 12.57 -27.25
CA LEU A 656 13.16 13.98 -27.65
C LEU A 656 14.54 14.45 -28.11
N LEU A 657 14.69 14.67 -29.42
CA LEU A 657 15.92 15.20 -30.01
C LEU A 657 15.89 16.73 -29.94
N LEU A 658 16.98 17.34 -29.48
CA LEU A 658 17.09 18.76 -29.17
C LEU A 658 18.36 19.37 -29.77
N ASP A 659 18.26 20.56 -30.34
CA ASP A 659 19.44 21.40 -30.59
C ASP A 659 20.00 21.89 -29.25
N ARG A 660 21.29 21.61 -28.98
CA ARG A 660 21.91 21.95 -27.69
C ARG A 660 21.86 23.44 -27.40
N ARG A 661 22.11 24.30 -28.40
CA ARG A 661 22.15 25.75 -28.18
C ARG A 661 20.77 26.27 -27.81
N ALA A 662 19.72 25.79 -28.49
CA ALA A 662 18.35 26.15 -28.14
C ALA A 662 17.97 25.63 -26.74
N TYR A 663 18.36 24.39 -26.40
CA TYR A 663 18.15 23.79 -25.07
C TYR A 663 18.81 24.64 -23.97
N GLU A 664 20.09 24.97 -24.12
CA GLU A 664 20.84 25.79 -23.16
C GLU A 664 20.29 27.23 -23.08
N ALA A 665 19.90 27.82 -24.21
CA ALA A 665 19.35 29.19 -24.26
C ALA A 665 18.05 29.35 -23.48
N VAL A 666 17.26 28.29 -23.33
CA VAL A 666 16.04 28.32 -22.51
C VAL A 666 16.25 27.82 -21.08
N GLY A 667 17.48 27.46 -20.69
CA GLY A 667 17.82 26.96 -19.36
C GLY A 667 17.63 25.46 -19.16
N GLY A 668 17.61 24.67 -20.23
CA GLY A 668 17.57 23.21 -20.17
C GLY A 668 16.23 22.63 -19.67
N ILE A 669 16.22 21.41 -19.15
CA ILE A 669 15.00 20.80 -18.58
C ILE A 669 14.71 21.39 -17.19
N SER A 670 13.44 21.67 -16.88
CA SER A 670 13.07 22.27 -15.59
C SER A 670 13.17 21.23 -14.47
N THR A 671 14.01 21.50 -13.47
CA THR A 671 14.16 20.68 -12.26
C THR A 671 13.17 21.02 -11.15
N ASP A 672 12.18 21.88 -11.42
CA ASP A 672 11.15 22.25 -10.41
C ASP A 672 10.04 21.19 -10.25
N TYR A 673 9.93 20.27 -11.21
CA TYR A 673 8.98 19.17 -11.21
C TYR A 673 9.52 18.01 -10.37
N VAL A 674 8.70 17.49 -9.45
CA VAL A 674 9.12 16.42 -8.54
C VAL A 674 8.91 15.05 -9.18
N VAL A 675 9.87 14.14 -9.00
CA VAL A 675 9.84 12.74 -9.50
C VAL A 675 9.88 12.64 -11.04
N GLY A 676 8.89 13.21 -11.73
CA GLY A 676 8.73 13.30 -13.19
C GLY A 676 7.32 13.74 -13.58
N ASP A 677 7.06 13.84 -14.89
CA ASP A 677 5.87 14.41 -15.54
C ASP A 677 5.87 15.95 -15.65
N PHE A 678 5.51 16.43 -16.85
CA PHE A 678 5.40 17.83 -17.30
C PHE A 678 6.72 18.55 -17.60
N GLU A 679 7.88 18.05 -17.18
CA GLU A 679 9.17 18.68 -17.52
C GLU A 679 9.47 18.75 -19.03
N ASP A 680 8.98 17.78 -19.80
CA ASP A 680 9.12 17.72 -21.26
C ASP A 680 8.26 18.77 -21.98
N THR A 681 7.01 18.92 -21.52
CA THR A 681 6.03 19.86 -22.04
C THR A 681 6.42 21.29 -21.67
N ASP A 682 6.92 21.51 -20.46
CA ASP A 682 7.50 22.79 -20.02
C ASP A 682 8.68 23.23 -20.91
N LEU A 683 9.62 22.31 -21.19
CA LEU A 683 10.73 22.57 -22.12
C LEU A 683 10.22 22.93 -23.52
N CYS A 684 9.25 22.19 -24.05
CA CYS A 684 8.63 22.49 -25.35
C CYS A 684 8.01 23.89 -25.38
N LEU A 685 7.31 24.29 -24.33
CA LEU A 685 6.68 25.61 -24.23
C LEU A 685 7.72 26.73 -24.14
N ARG A 686 8.82 26.56 -23.37
CA ARG A 686 9.92 27.53 -23.34
C ARG A 686 10.61 27.71 -24.68
N LEU A 687 10.88 26.60 -25.39
CA LEU A 687 11.47 26.66 -26.74
C LEU A 687 10.56 27.45 -27.70
N ARG A 688 9.24 27.22 -27.65
CA ARG A 688 8.29 27.97 -28.45
C ARG A 688 8.20 29.44 -28.07
N GLN A 689 8.22 29.76 -26.77
CA GLN A 689 8.24 31.13 -26.28
C GLN A 689 9.50 31.89 -26.73
N ALA A 690 10.62 31.18 -26.86
CA ALA A 690 11.86 31.70 -27.44
C ALA A 690 11.85 31.79 -28.99
N GLY A 691 10.73 31.43 -29.64
CA GLY A 691 10.54 31.57 -31.09
C GLY A 691 10.97 30.36 -31.93
N TYR A 692 11.27 29.22 -31.30
CA TYR A 692 11.62 27.98 -32.01
C TYR A 692 10.38 27.16 -32.39
N ASP A 693 10.50 26.43 -33.49
CA ASP A 693 9.54 25.40 -33.93
C ASP A 693 9.90 24.03 -33.31
N LEU A 694 8.88 23.21 -33.06
CA LEU A 694 9.02 21.79 -32.73
C LEU A 694 8.49 20.95 -33.88
N ALA A 695 9.09 19.79 -34.15
CA ALA A 695 8.70 18.94 -35.27
C ALA A 695 8.43 17.49 -34.85
N TYR A 696 7.55 16.84 -35.60
CA TYR A 696 7.26 15.43 -35.49
C TYR A 696 7.70 14.69 -36.77
N GLU A 697 8.41 13.58 -36.61
CA GLU A 697 8.88 12.73 -37.70
C GLU A 697 8.34 11.29 -37.55
N PRO A 698 7.20 10.96 -38.19
CA PRO A 698 6.53 9.67 -38.04
C PRO A 698 7.27 8.48 -38.66
N LYS A 699 8.32 8.73 -39.46
CA LYS A 699 9.15 7.66 -40.03
C LYS A 699 10.16 7.10 -39.03
N ALA A 700 10.54 7.87 -38.01
CA ALA A 700 11.26 7.33 -36.87
C ALA A 700 10.23 6.67 -35.95
N VAL A 701 10.22 5.34 -35.91
CA VAL A 701 9.28 4.53 -35.13
C VAL A 701 10.02 3.82 -34.01
N LEU A 702 9.56 4.02 -32.79
CA LEU A 702 10.09 3.36 -31.60
C LEU A 702 8.94 2.78 -30.77
N TYR A 703 9.24 1.72 -30.03
CA TYR A 703 8.36 1.14 -29.03
C TYR A 703 8.72 1.70 -27.66
N HIS A 704 7.73 2.12 -26.89
CA HIS A 704 7.93 2.56 -25.51
C HIS A 704 7.12 1.67 -24.59
N PHE A 705 7.82 0.89 -23.77
CA PHE A 705 7.22 -0.05 -22.83
C PHE A 705 6.77 0.65 -21.54
N GLU A 706 6.07 1.79 -21.70
CA GLU A 706 5.72 2.84 -20.73
C GLU A 706 5.54 2.39 -19.26
N ARG A 707 6.10 3.23 -18.35
CA ARG A 707 5.89 3.23 -16.89
C ARG A 707 6.35 1.96 -16.16
N GLN A 708 7.26 1.18 -16.74
CA GLN A 708 7.79 -0.02 -16.09
C GLN A 708 8.81 0.30 -14.97
N SER A 709 9.54 1.41 -15.07
CA SER A 709 10.42 1.94 -14.02
C SER A 709 9.66 2.85 -13.05
N ILE A 710 8.87 3.79 -13.59
CA ILE A 710 8.04 4.73 -12.83
C ILE A 710 7.01 4.01 -11.95
N GLY A 711 6.46 2.88 -12.40
CA GLY A 711 5.55 2.05 -11.60
C GLY A 711 6.16 1.46 -10.32
N GLN A 712 7.49 1.43 -10.22
CA GLN A 712 8.25 1.01 -9.03
C GLN A 712 8.71 2.21 -8.17
N HIS A 713 8.40 3.44 -8.59
CA HIS A 713 8.63 4.62 -7.78
C HIS A 713 7.50 4.74 -6.76
N ASP A 714 7.82 4.57 -5.47
CA ASP A 714 6.84 4.54 -4.37
C ASP A 714 6.04 5.85 -4.26
N LEU A 715 6.55 6.93 -4.85
CA LEU A 715 5.96 8.26 -4.86
C LEU A 715 5.29 8.68 -6.18
N HIS A 716 5.12 7.80 -7.16
CA HIS A 716 4.42 8.12 -8.42
C HIS A 716 3.02 7.49 -8.47
N ASN A 717 2.89 6.25 -7.99
CA ASN A 717 1.58 5.60 -7.87
C ASN A 717 0.89 6.02 -6.56
N PHE A 718 -0.26 6.70 -6.68
CA PHE A 718 -1.15 7.06 -5.58
C PHE A 718 -0.64 8.15 -4.60
N THR A 719 0.08 9.16 -5.09
CA THR A 719 0.66 10.25 -4.28
C THR A 719 0.31 11.67 -4.77
N LEU A 720 0.76 12.69 -4.03
CA LEU A 720 0.57 14.13 -4.32
C LEU A 720 1.42 14.66 -5.49
N ALA A 721 2.41 13.91 -5.96
CA ALA A 721 3.38 14.39 -6.96
C ALA A 721 2.74 14.86 -8.27
N GLU A 722 1.82 14.07 -8.83
CA GLU A 722 1.11 14.40 -10.08
C GLU A 722 0.25 15.65 -9.93
N GLU A 723 -0.49 15.80 -8.82
CA GLU A 723 -1.32 16.97 -8.54
C GLU A 723 -0.47 18.24 -8.37
N TYR A 724 0.67 18.15 -7.68
CA TYR A 724 1.62 19.26 -7.55
C TYR A 724 2.23 19.64 -8.89
N ASN A 725 2.71 18.68 -9.69
CA ASN A 725 3.32 18.96 -11.00
C ASN A 725 2.29 19.53 -11.98
N GLN A 726 1.06 19.01 -11.97
CA GLN A 726 -0.05 19.56 -12.76
C GLN A 726 -0.37 21.00 -12.32
N TRP A 727 -0.48 21.27 -11.03
CA TRP A 727 -0.68 22.61 -10.48
C TRP A 727 0.44 23.57 -10.88
N LEU A 728 1.70 23.14 -10.75
CA LEU A 728 2.87 23.93 -11.11
C LEU A 728 2.87 24.28 -12.60
N HIS A 729 2.64 23.29 -13.46
CA HIS A 729 2.57 23.48 -14.90
C HIS A 729 1.42 24.42 -15.29
N GLN A 730 0.23 24.26 -14.68
CA GLN A 730 -0.91 25.15 -14.90
C GLN A 730 -0.61 26.60 -14.49
N THR A 731 -0.05 26.78 -13.29
CA THR A 731 0.29 28.10 -12.75
C THR A 731 1.33 28.82 -13.61
N ARG A 732 2.36 28.09 -14.06
CA ARG A 732 3.46 28.64 -14.86
C ARG A 732 3.03 29.10 -16.24
N TRP A 733 2.23 28.29 -16.92
CA TRP A 733 1.95 28.49 -18.36
C TRP A 733 0.60 29.08 -18.66
N PHE A 734 -0.37 28.95 -17.74
CA PHE A 734 -1.77 29.21 -18.01
C PHE A 734 -2.47 30.00 -16.89
N GLY A 735 -1.71 30.65 -15.99
CA GLY A 735 -2.20 31.70 -15.10
C GLY A 735 -2.49 33.02 -15.83
N GLU A 736 -2.76 34.11 -15.11
CA GLU A 736 -3.16 35.41 -15.69
C GLU A 736 -2.18 36.02 -16.71
N ALA A 737 -0.91 35.59 -16.70
CA ALA A 737 0.15 36.02 -17.63
C ALA A 737 0.58 34.93 -18.65
N GLY A 738 -0.18 33.84 -18.75
CA GLY A 738 0.16 32.65 -19.54
C GLY A 738 0.07 32.84 -21.06
N ILE A 739 0.72 31.95 -21.81
CA ILE A 739 0.67 31.92 -23.28
C ILE A 739 -0.69 31.38 -23.72
N GLU A 740 -1.40 32.04 -24.64
CA GLU A 740 -2.54 31.42 -25.32
C GLU A 740 -2.05 30.22 -26.14
N PRO A 741 -2.43 28.97 -25.79
CA PRO A 741 -2.07 27.85 -26.62
C PRO A 741 -2.79 27.95 -27.96
N LEU A 742 -2.09 27.61 -29.04
CA LEU A 742 -2.73 27.35 -30.32
C LEU A 742 -3.58 26.09 -30.12
N PHE A 743 -4.87 26.27 -29.85
CA PHE A 743 -5.81 25.17 -29.80
C PHE A 743 -5.93 24.58 -31.20
N ASP A 744 -5.57 23.31 -31.36
CA ASP A 744 -6.06 22.55 -32.49
C ASP A 744 -7.59 22.63 -32.44
N LYS A 745 -8.18 23.31 -33.44
CA LYS A 745 -9.62 23.24 -33.64
C LYS A 745 -9.93 21.74 -33.72
N PRO A 746 -10.86 21.21 -32.91
CA PRO A 746 -11.27 19.83 -33.07
C PRO A 746 -11.66 19.66 -34.54
N ASP A 747 -11.11 18.63 -35.20
CA ASP A 747 -11.52 18.26 -36.54
C ASP A 747 -13.05 18.29 -36.55
N ALA A 748 -13.62 19.24 -37.31
CA ALA A 748 -15.05 19.40 -37.46
C ALA A 748 -15.56 18.20 -38.27
N GLY A 749 -15.65 17.04 -37.63
CA GLY A 749 -15.79 15.78 -38.35
C GLY A 749 -16.00 14.51 -37.52
N SER A 750 -16.10 14.56 -36.20
CA SER A 750 -16.52 13.37 -35.43
C SER A 750 -17.53 13.70 -34.34
N GLY A 751 -18.72 14.09 -34.77
CA GLY A 751 -19.90 13.82 -33.96
C GLY A 751 -20.14 12.30 -33.90
N ARG A 752 -20.01 11.70 -32.71
CA ARG A 752 -21.04 10.87 -32.03
C ARG A 752 -20.45 9.85 -31.05
N LYS A 753 -21.10 9.88 -29.87
CA LYS A 753 -21.27 8.88 -28.80
C LYS A 753 -20.09 8.58 -27.89
#